data_AF-A0A6J4Y6K0-F1
#
_entry.id   AF-A0A6J4Y6K0-F1
#
_cell.length_a   1.000
_cell.length_b   1.000
_cell.length_c   1.000
_cell.angle_alpha   90.00
_cell.angle_beta   90.00
_cell.angle_gamma   90.00
#
_symmetry.space_group_name_H-M   'P 1'
#
loop_
_entity.id
_entity.type
_entity.pdbx_description
1 polymer ?
#
loop_
_entity_poly.entity_id
_entity_poly.type
_entity_poly.pdbx_seq_one_letter_code
_entity_poly.pdbx_strand_id
1 'polypeptide(L)'
;MKFDKSDENQSQFMQALVPMVDLFAVLAIVFMIYSNDEVTAHKVESNEKIQAIVAEVEQARKKLKEFDEAEKARQKRIKLLAKKATKSLEEIKAEREEKAQEILARFTDMLKSQETESSKEYEQILAKIEVEAEKELEKEKQVLEKKKQQELEKTKAELESDLEAKKSELAKKQAERLKEVKSEFDKVLSSTEKILAKQQDALAESEQERLNALKAKQEAEREKQRQLAIAKLEQQVKEQELKEQARQEAERVKREKELALAKAEQERREALAQQQAELEKQRHQEVAKTTQELKEQARQEAERVRKEKEQALARAEQERLEALAQQQAELEQQRQLEVAKTAQELKEQARQEAERVKKEKELALAKAEQERIEALAQQQAELEKQRQEELAKTEQALKEQAQQEAEKLKKEKEAALAKAEQDRLDALAKAEQDRLDALAQKEAELEQQRQEALAKTAQALKEQAEREAEKLKKEKEAALAKAEQDRLDALAKAEQDRRDALAKAEQDRLNALAKQQAELEKAKAEALQAKEQELDEQKKKLAEVEEELGPHVKALEAKKKIVEELKENFKNFDDSAVKIDSKTGKVKLHFQESYFARGSFKLSDDMMDFLKIVIPKYAKAIYGNQDAAAHVESLKISGMASPVYRGVYIDVHDKSPASEKARRFNMVLSNKRAKALYDFIFDKEAMGDFEHRDKLKADMSIEALGFLHATPVKPELLGKPADCIEYDCKQEQATVLQFRLFSE
;
A
#
# COMPACT_ATOMS: atom_id res chain seq x y z
N MET A 1 28.66 127.91 51.57
CA MET A 1 29.90 128.67 51.90
C MET A 1 30.06 129.81 50.88
N LYS A 2 30.97 130.78 51.08
CA LYS A 2 31.30 131.91 50.15
C LYS A 2 32.66 131.62 49.45
N PHE A 3 33.26 132.39 48.53
CA PHE A 3 33.18 133.77 47.97
C PHE A 3 33.63 133.71 46.48
N ASP A 4 33.78 134.75 45.64
CA ASP A 4 33.10 136.04 45.33
C ASP A 4 33.96 136.79 44.25
N LYS A 5 33.37 137.61 43.36
CA LYS A 5 34.06 138.64 42.48
C LYS A 5 35.13 138.19 41.45
N SER A 6 35.70 138.98 40.51
CA SER A 6 35.35 140.20 39.69
C SER A 6 36.53 140.47 38.68
N ASP A 7 36.64 141.43 37.74
CA ASP A 7 35.88 142.64 37.28
C ASP A 7 35.79 142.72 35.71
N GLU A 8 36.29 143.78 35.03
CA GLU A 8 35.80 144.26 33.69
C GLU A 8 36.79 145.21 32.92
N ASN A 9 36.66 145.38 31.58
CA ASN A 9 37.03 146.52 30.65
C ASN A 9 37.11 146.02 29.15
N GLN A 10 37.06 146.76 28.01
CA GLN A 10 36.62 148.11 27.54
C GLN A 10 36.46 148.09 25.97
N SER A 11 36.29 149.22 25.22
CA SER A 11 36.16 149.21 23.72
C SER A 11 36.54 150.51 22.96
N GLN A 12 36.80 150.42 21.64
CA GLN A 12 36.75 151.53 20.63
C GLN A 12 37.08 151.05 19.17
N PHE A 13 36.10 150.92 18.24
CA PHE A 13 36.37 150.82 16.77
C PHE A 13 35.11 150.92 15.84
N MET A 14 34.62 152.11 15.45
CA MET A 14 33.40 152.24 14.59
C MET A 14 33.40 153.46 13.65
N GLN A 15 34.09 153.42 12.49
CA GLN A 15 33.98 154.51 11.49
C GLN A 15 34.39 154.21 10.02
N ALA A 16 34.11 153.01 9.48
CA ALA A 16 34.59 152.60 8.13
C ALA A 16 33.55 151.87 7.23
N LEU A 17 32.24 152.09 7.44
CA LEU A 17 31.19 151.10 7.12
C LEU A 17 30.33 151.36 5.84
N VAL A 18 30.74 152.28 4.94
CA VAL A 18 29.94 152.64 3.75
C VAL A 18 30.06 151.65 2.56
N PRO A 19 31.25 151.22 2.10
CA PRO A 19 31.37 150.39 0.88
C PRO A 19 30.93 148.92 1.08
N MET A 20 30.44 148.53 2.26
CA MET A 20 29.97 147.16 2.51
C MET A 20 28.57 146.88 1.92
N VAL A 21 27.74 147.91 1.69
CA VAL A 21 26.29 147.74 1.47
C VAL A 21 25.96 146.97 0.19
N ASP A 22 26.60 147.28 -0.94
CA ASP A 22 26.34 146.58 -2.21
C ASP A 22 26.87 145.13 -2.20
N LEU A 23 27.94 144.84 -1.46
CA LEU A 23 28.42 143.48 -1.27
C LEU A 23 27.39 142.64 -0.48
N PHE A 24 26.78 143.23 0.55
CA PHE A 24 25.71 142.58 1.31
C PHE A 24 24.45 142.32 0.46
N ALA A 25 24.12 143.18 -0.51
CA ALA A 25 22.97 142.97 -1.40
C ALA A 25 23.14 141.73 -2.31
N VAL A 26 24.32 141.56 -2.92
CA VAL A 26 24.62 140.38 -3.75
C VAL A 26 24.72 139.12 -2.90
N LEU A 27 25.36 139.20 -1.73
CA LEU A 27 25.37 138.11 -0.76
C LEU A 27 23.95 137.68 -0.37
N ALA A 28 23.05 138.62 -0.05
CA ALA A 28 21.69 138.31 0.38
C ALA A 28 20.89 137.50 -0.67
N ILE A 29 21.03 137.81 -1.96
CA ILE A 29 20.33 137.07 -3.03
C ILE A 29 20.88 135.64 -3.16
N VAL A 30 22.20 135.46 -3.16
CA VAL A 30 22.83 134.13 -3.19
C VAL A 30 22.45 133.33 -1.94
N PHE A 31 22.44 133.99 -0.78
CA PHE A 31 22.09 133.39 0.51
C PHE A 31 20.61 132.97 0.55
N MET A 32 19.67 133.75 -0.01
CA MET A 32 18.26 133.35 -0.11
C MET A 32 18.06 132.11 -0.97
N ILE A 33 18.77 131.99 -2.11
CA ILE A 33 18.65 130.82 -2.99
C ILE A 33 19.20 129.57 -2.28
N TYR A 34 20.41 129.64 -1.72
CA TYR A 34 21.00 128.52 -0.96
C TYR A 34 20.16 128.14 0.27
N SER A 35 19.69 129.13 1.03
CA SER A 35 18.87 128.91 2.23
C SER A 35 17.56 128.18 1.92
N ASN A 36 16.95 128.42 0.75
CA ASN A 36 15.67 127.82 0.42
C ASN A 36 15.81 126.32 0.10
N ASP A 37 16.91 125.93 -0.56
CA ASP A 37 17.23 124.52 -0.81
C ASP A 37 17.70 123.82 0.49
N GLU A 38 18.55 124.45 1.32
CA GLU A 38 18.93 123.90 2.63
C GLU A 38 17.72 123.74 3.58
N VAL A 39 16.83 124.72 3.67
CA VAL A 39 15.61 124.64 4.49
C VAL A 39 14.65 123.57 3.97
N THR A 40 14.62 123.32 2.66
CA THR A 40 13.81 122.24 2.07
C THR A 40 14.43 120.87 2.37
N ALA A 41 15.75 120.72 2.21
CA ALA A 41 16.48 119.50 2.57
C ALA A 41 16.34 119.17 4.06
N HIS A 42 16.57 120.13 4.96
CA HIS A 42 16.36 119.94 6.40
C HIS A 42 14.90 119.68 6.78
N LYS A 43 13.90 120.17 6.03
CA LYS A 43 12.50 119.79 6.26
C LYS A 43 12.21 118.33 5.92
N VAL A 44 12.79 117.81 4.84
CA VAL A 44 12.68 116.38 4.49
C VAL A 44 13.39 115.54 5.55
N GLU A 45 14.66 115.85 5.84
CA GLU A 45 15.48 115.13 6.81
C GLU A 45 14.88 115.17 8.24
N SER A 46 14.29 116.29 8.64
CA SER A 46 13.58 116.43 9.92
C SER A 46 12.28 115.62 9.95
N ASN A 47 11.48 115.61 8.88
CA ASN A 47 10.29 114.78 8.78
C ASN A 47 10.64 113.27 8.81
N GLU A 48 11.71 112.84 8.15
CA GLU A 48 12.18 111.46 8.19
C GLU A 48 12.64 111.07 9.61
N LYS A 49 13.40 111.93 10.29
CA LYS A 49 13.78 111.73 11.70
C LYS A 49 12.56 111.68 12.63
N ILE A 50 11.56 112.53 12.41
CA ILE A 50 10.30 112.50 13.18
C ILE A 50 9.53 111.20 12.92
N GLN A 51 9.43 110.74 11.67
CA GLN A 51 8.77 109.46 11.35
C GLN A 51 9.52 108.26 11.95
N ALA A 52 10.85 108.26 11.93
CA ALA A 52 11.67 107.25 12.59
C ALA A 52 11.42 107.21 14.11
N ILE A 53 11.44 108.38 14.77
CA ILE A 53 11.16 108.49 16.22
C ILE A 53 9.73 108.03 16.55
N VAL A 54 8.74 108.35 15.72
CA VAL A 54 7.35 107.86 15.89
C VAL A 54 7.31 106.34 15.78
N ALA A 55 7.97 105.75 14.78
CA ALA A 55 8.04 104.29 14.61
C ALA A 55 8.74 103.59 15.79
N GLU A 56 9.84 104.16 16.32
CA GLU A 56 10.50 103.65 17.52
C GLU A 56 9.59 103.75 18.76
N VAL A 57 8.88 104.86 18.96
CA VAL A 57 7.93 105.05 20.07
C VAL A 57 6.75 104.09 19.98
N GLU A 58 6.23 103.81 18.79
CA GLU A 58 5.21 102.78 18.59
C GLU A 58 5.73 101.36 18.84
N GLN A 59 6.95 101.04 18.37
CA GLN A 59 7.58 99.75 18.65
C GLN A 59 7.88 99.57 20.15
N ALA A 60 8.29 100.63 20.85
CA ALA A 60 8.49 100.63 22.30
C ALA A 60 7.15 100.46 23.05
N ARG A 61 6.08 101.14 22.63
CA ARG A 61 4.71 100.95 23.16
C ARG A 61 4.20 99.53 22.94
N LYS A 62 4.53 98.89 21.81
CA LYS A 62 4.19 97.49 21.54
C LYS A 62 4.93 96.54 22.50
N LYS A 63 6.26 96.69 22.61
CA LYS A 63 7.10 95.94 23.56
C LYS A 63 6.64 96.11 25.02
N LEU A 64 6.17 97.31 25.39
CA LEU A 64 5.63 97.57 26.73
C LEU A 64 4.31 96.80 26.98
N LYS A 65 3.39 96.75 26.00
CA LYS A 65 2.17 95.93 26.10
C LYS A 65 2.48 94.43 26.19
N GLU A 66 3.42 93.96 25.38
CA GLU A 66 3.90 92.57 25.40
C GLU A 66 4.53 92.21 26.77
N PHE A 67 5.26 93.14 27.38
CA PHE A 67 5.79 93.00 28.75
C PHE A 67 4.68 92.98 29.81
N ASP A 68 3.71 93.89 29.72
CA ASP A 68 2.54 93.99 30.59
C ASP A 68 1.70 92.68 30.59
N GLU A 69 1.53 92.07 29.41
CA GLU A 69 0.83 90.80 29.24
C GLU A 69 1.67 89.62 29.75
N ALA A 70 2.98 89.61 29.50
CA ALA A 70 3.90 88.63 30.05
C ALA A 70 3.97 88.68 31.60
N GLU A 71 3.93 89.88 32.20
CA GLU A 71 3.87 90.02 33.65
C GLU A 71 2.50 89.61 34.21
N LYS A 72 1.38 89.98 33.57
CA LYS A 72 0.05 89.47 33.95
C LYS A 72 0.00 87.94 33.86
N ALA A 73 0.64 87.33 32.86
CA ALA A 73 0.79 85.88 32.76
C ALA A 73 1.68 85.30 33.87
N ARG A 74 2.81 85.96 34.20
CA ARG A 74 3.70 85.59 35.31
C ARG A 74 2.96 85.64 36.66
N GLN A 75 2.19 86.70 36.93
CA GLN A 75 1.39 86.84 38.15
C GLN A 75 0.26 85.80 38.22
N LYS A 76 -0.42 85.49 37.10
CA LYS A 76 -1.37 84.36 37.02
C LYS A 76 -0.68 83.03 37.33
N ARG A 77 0.51 82.78 36.78
CA ARG A 77 1.31 81.56 37.02
C ARG A 77 1.78 81.46 38.48
N ILE A 78 2.19 82.56 39.10
CA ILE A 78 2.53 82.63 40.53
C ILE A 78 1.30 82.34 41.40
N LYS A 79 0.13 82.94 41.11
CA LYS A 79 -1.11 82.64 41.84
C LYS A 79 -1.57 81.19 41.67
N LEU A 80 -1.39 80.60 40.49
CA LEU A 80 -1.66 79.16 40.25
C LEU A 80 -0.69 78.27 41.03
N LEU A 81 0.61 78.60 41.06
CA LEU A 81 1.62 77.86 41.80
C LEU A 81 1.40 78.00 43.32
N ALA A 82 1.05 79.18 43.82
CA ALA A 82 0.67 79.38 45.21
C ALA A 82 -0.57 78.54 45.58
N LYS A 83 -1.62 78.53 44.73
CA LYS A 83 -2.81 77.70 44.95
C LYS A 83 -2.52 76.19 44.88
N LYS A 84 -1.49 75.77 44.13
CA LYS A 84 -0.97 74.38 44.14
C LYS A 84 -0.07 74.07 45.34
N ALA A 85 0.64 75.07 45.88
CA ALA A 85 1.44 74.93 47.10
C ALA A 85 0.60 74.95 48.38
N THR A 86 -0.63 75.47 48.32
CA THR A 86 -1.65 75.35 49.38
C THR A 86 -2.52 74.10 49.28
N LYS A 87 -2.34 73.24 48.26
CA LYS A 87 -2.86 71.87 48.34
C LYS A 87 -2.14 71.17 49.49
N SER A 88 -2.86 70.38 50.29
CA SER A 88 -2.20 69.63 51.36
C SER A 88 -1.24 68.57 50.77
N LEU A 89 -0.23 68.18 51.54
CA LEU A 89 0.69 67.12 51.10
C LEU A 89 -0.04 65.76 50.95
N GLU A 90 -1.22 65.61 51.55
CA GLU A 90 -2.12 64.46 51.38
C GLU A 90 -2.94 64.56 50.09
N GLU A 91 -3.49 65.74 49.73
CA GLU A 91 -4.16 65.95 48.44
C GLU A 91 -3.21 65.68 47.26
N ILE A 92 -1.92 66.01 47.40
CA ILE A 92 -0.89 65.75 46.39
C ILE A 92 -0.49 64.26 46.35
N LYS A 93 -0.62 63.52 47.47
CA LYS A 93 -0.48 62.06 47.48
C LYS A 93 -1.68 61.39 46.81
N ALA A 94 -2.90 61.73 47.23
CA ALA A 94 -4.13 61.19 46.68
C ALA A 94 -4.23 61.39 45.16
N GLU A 95 -3.98 62.61 44.65
CA GLU A 95 -4.02 62.89 43.20
C GLU A 95 -2.90 62.15 42.42
N ARG A 96 -1.83 61.70 43.08
CA ARG A 96 -0.79 60.85 42.47
C ARG A 96 -1.13 59.37 42.54
N GLU A 97 -1.75 58.93 43.63
CA GLU A 97 -2.14 57.55 43.89
C GLU A 97 -3.32 57.13 43.01
N GLU A 98 -4.32 58.02 42.87
CA GLU A 98 -5.42 57.91 41.88
C GLU A 98 -4.87 57.77 40.45
N LYS A 99 -3.91 58.61 40.05
CA LYS A 99 -3.30 58.56 38.71
C LYS A 99 -2.39 57.35 38.50
N ALA A 100 -1.72 56.87 39.56
CA ALA A 100 -0.98 55.62 39.51
C ALA A 100 -1.93 54.43 39.32
N GLN A 101 -3.08 54.41 40.00
CA GLN A 101 -4.13 53.40 39.82
C GLN A 101 -4.77 53.46 38.42
N GLU A 102 -5.07 54.66 37.90
CA GLU A 102 -5.57 54.85 36.53
C GLU A 102 -4.58 54.31 35.47
N ILE A 103 -3.28 54.61 35.62
CA ILE A 103 -2.23 54.12 34.75
C ILE A 103 -2.08 52.59 34.86
N LEU A 104 -2.09 52.04 36.08
CA LEU A 104 -2.01 50.59 36.31
C LEU A 104 -3.21 49.84 35.74
N ALA A 105 -4.43 50.35 35.92
CA ALA A 105 -5.64 49.78 35.31
C ALA A 105 -5.54 49.78 33.78
N ARG A 106 -5.13 50.91 33.18
CA ARG A 106 -4.95 51.04 31.73
C ARG A 106 -3.85 50.13 31.17
N PHE A 107 -2.75 49.92 31.89
CA PHE A 107 -1.74 48.92 31.52
C PHE A 107 -2.27 47.48 31.67
N THR A 108 -3.02 47.20 32.74
CA THR A 108 -3.62 45.87 32.99
C THR A 108 -4.57 45.47 31.87
N ASP A 109 -5.44 46.38 31.42
CA ASP A 109 -6.38 46.08 30.33
C ASP A 109 -5.70 46.04 28.96
N MET A 110 -4.62 46.80 28.76
CA MET A 110 -3.78 46.69 27.55
C MET A 110 -3.08 45.33 27.47
N LEU A 111 -2.54 44.83 28.61
CA LEU A 111 -1.94 43.50 28.70
C LEU A 111 -2.98 42.39 28.47
N LYS A 112 -4.16 42.45 29.10
CA LYS A 112 -5.25 41.49 28.83
C LYS A 112 -5.67 41.49 27.36
N SER A 113 -5.74 42.67 26.73
CA SER A 113 -6.06 42.77 25.30
C SER A 113 -5.00 42.08 24.46
N GLN A 114 -3.71 42.32 24.77
CA GLN A 114 -2.58 41.71 24.08
C GLN A 114 -2.53 40.18 24.29
N GLU A 115 -2.76 39.69 25.52
CA GLU A 115 -2.87 38.25 25.81
C GLU A 115 -4.04 37.61 25.05
N THR A 116 -5.19 38.27 24.99
CA THR A 116 -6.38 37.79 24.26
C THR A 116 -6.16 37.78 22.74
N GLU A 117 -5.42 38.76 22.21
CA GLU A 117 -5.08 38.87 20.79
C GLU A 117 -4.03 37.82 20.39
N SER A 118 -2.95 37.69 21.17
CA SER A 118 -1.95 36.63 20.98
C SER A 118 -2.54 35.23 21.17
N SER A 119 -3.45 35.00 22.11
CA SER A 119 -4.14 33.70 22.25
C SER A 119 -4.92 33.33 20.98
N LYS A 120 -5.62 34.31 20.37
CA LYS A 120 -6.33 34.11 19.11
C LYS A 120 -5.38 33.89 17.92
N GLU A 121 -4.21 34.53 17.91
CA GLU A 121 -3.17 34.23 16.91
C GLU A 121 -2.63 32.81 17.07
N TYR A 122 -2.35 32.35 18.30
CA TYR A 122 -1.94 30.98 18.57
C TYR A 122 -3.04 29.96 18.20
N GLU A 123 -4.30 30.20 18.55
CA GLU A 123 -5.44 29.36 18.13
C GLU A 123 -5.58 29.30 16.61
N GLN A 124 -5.44 30.43 15.90
CA GLN A 124 -5.47 30.46 14.43
C GLN A 124 -4.25 29.78 13.78
N ILE A 125 -3.09 29.80 14.42
CA ILE A 125 -1.89 29.09 13.95
C ILE A 125 -2.06 27.58 14.17
N LEU A 126 -2.55 27.15 15.34
CA LEU A 126 -2.84 25.75 15.63
C LEU A 126 -3.90 25.17 14.68
N ALA A 127 -5.03 25.86 14.51
CA ALA A 127 -6.09 25.43 13.59
C ALA A 127 -5.62 25.38 12.11
N LYS A 128 -4.67 26.23 11.71
CA LYS A 128 -4.02 26.12 10.38
C LYS A 128 -3.12 24.88 10.29
N ILE A 129 -2.30 24.64 11.30
CA ILE A 129 -1.41 23.46 11.36
C ILE A 129 -2.22 22.16 11.35
N GLU A 130 -3.33 22.10 12.08
CA GLU A 130 -4.26 20.96 12.07
C GLU A 130 -4.85 20.73 10.67
N VAL A 131 -5.42 21.78 10.06
CA VAL A 131 -6.00 21.71 8.71
C VAL A 131 -4.96 21.44 7.61
N GLU A 132 -3.69 21.82 7.79
CA GLU A 132 -2.61 21.45 6.88
C GLU A 132 -2.15 20.01 7.09
N ALA A 133 -2.03 19.54 8.34
CA ALA A 133 -1.72 18.15 8.67
C ALA A 133 -2.80 17.17 8.17
N GLU A 134 -4.08 17.50 8.32
CA GLU A 134 -5.18 16.71 7.74
C GLU A 134 -5.08 16.62 6.21
N LYS A 135 -4.71 17.72 5.53
CA LYS A 135 -4.52 17.74 4.08
C LYS A 135 -3.29 16.95 3.62
N GLU A 136 -2.19 16.98 4.37
CA GLU A 136 -1.03 16.13 4.10
C GLU A 136 -1.40 14.65 4.27
N LEU A 137 -2.04 14.29 5.39
CA LEU A 137 -2.53 12.94 5.67
C LEU A 137 -3.48 12.43 4.56
N GLU A 138 -4.40 13.28 4.08
CA GLU A 138 -5.34 12.91 3.02
C GLU A 138 -4.67 12.74 1.65
N LYS A 139 -3.64 13.54 1.33
CA LYS A 139 -2.78 13.29 0.15
C LYS A 139 -2.04 11.96 0.29
N GLU A 140 -1.48 11.66 1.46
CA GLU A 140 -0.77 10.40 1.70
C GLU A 140 -1.69 9.19 1.56
N LYS A 141 -2.92 9.25 2.09
CA LYS A 141 -3.95 8.23 1.85
C LYS A 141 -4.21 8.03 0.36
N GLN A 142 -4.44 9.10 -0.40
CA GLN A 142 -4.71 9.02 -1.84
C GLN A 142 -3.51 8.49 -2.65
N VAL A 143 -2.27 8.79 -2.23
CA VAL A 143 -1.05 8.23 -2.83
C VAL A 143 -0.91 6.74 -2.48
N LEU A 144 -1.20 6.34 -1.25
CA LEU A 144 -1.17 4.95 -0.80
C LEU A 144 -2.26 4.11 -1.49
N GLU A 145 -3.46 4.66 -1.66
CA GLU A 145 -4.57 4.03 -2.36
C GLU A 145 -4.25 3.85 -3.85
N LYS A 146 -3.72 4.88 -4.52
CA LYS A 146 -3.23 4.76 -5.92
C LYS A 146 -2.12 3.72 -6.05
N LYS A 147 -1.17 3.64 -5.10
CA LYS A 147 -0.15 2.58 -5.09
C LYS A 147 -0.77 1.18 -4.95
N LYS A 148 -1.68 0.98 -4.00
CA LYS A 148 -2.41 -0.30 -3.85
C LYS A 148 -3.18 -0.67 -5.11
N GLN A 149 -3.81 0.29 -5.77
CA GLN A 149 -4.56 0.06 -7.01
C GLN A 149 -3.63 -0.30 -8.18
N GLN A 150 -2.46 0.34 -8.29
CA GLN A 150 -1.42 -0.01 -9.25
C GLN A 150 -0.81 -1.40 -8.99
N GLU A 151 -0.57 -1.78 -7.72
CA GLU A 151 -0.12 -3.14 -7.37
C GLU A 151 -1.20 -4.19 -7.67
N LEU A 152 -2.47 -3.87 -7.48
CA LEU A 152 -3.60 -4.76 -7.77
C LEU A 152 -3.82 -4.91 -9.29
N GLU A 153 -3.67 -3.84 -10.07
CA GLU A 153 -3.65 -3.93 -11.54
C GLU A 153 -2.43 -4.69 -12.07
N LYS A 154 -1.23 -4.49 -11.49
CA LYS A 154 -0.02 -5.22 -11.86
C LYS A 154 -0.16 -6.71 -11.57
N THR A 155 -0.57 -7.08 -10.36
CA THR A 155 -0.79 -8.50 -9.99
C THR A 155 -1.93 -9.14 -10.77
N LYS A 156 -2.96 -8.38 -11.15
CA LYS A 156 -3.98 -8.85 -12.09
C LYS A 156 -3.38 -9.13 -13.48
N ALA A 157 -2.55 -8.24 -14.02
CA ALA A 157 -1.89 -8.43 -15.31
C ALA A 157 -0.88 -9.61 -15.29
N GLU A 158 -0.15 -9.79 -14.19
CA GLU A 158 0.71 -10.95 -13.94
C GLU A 158 -0.13 -12.25 -13.94
N LEU A 159 -1.27 -12.28 -13.22
CA LEU A 159 -2.19 -13.43 -13.20
C LEU A 159 -2.86 -13.71 -14.55
N GLU A 160 -3.25 -12.69 -15.32
CA GLU A 160 -3.80 -12.86 -16.67
C GLU A 160 -2.72 -13.41 -17.64
N SER A 161 -1.47 -12.97 -17.50
CA SER A 161 -0.32 -13.50 -18.26
C SER A 161 -0.05 -14.97 -17.93
N ASP A 162 0.02 -15.32 -16.63
CA ASP A 162 0.19 -16.69 -16.14
C ASP A 162 -0.93 -17.62 -16.60
N LEU A 163 -2.17 -17.12 -16.62
CA LEU A 163 -3.35 -17.87 -17.05
C LEU A 163 -3.31 -18.13 -18.57
N GLU A 164 -2.86 -17.16 -19.38
CA GLU A 164 -2.67 -17.35 -20.81
C GLU A 164 -1.47 -18.26 -21.15
N ALA A 165 -0.38 -18.16 -20.37
CA ALA A 165 0.74 -19.09 -20.45
C ALA A 165 0.29 -20.53 -20.14
N LYS A 166 -0.50 -20.75 -19.07
CA LYS A 166 -1.08 -22.05 -18.72
C LYS A 166 -2.08 -22.56 -19.76
N LYS A 167 -2.91 -21.70 -20.38
CA LYS A 167 -3.73 -22.09 -21.54
C LYS A 167 -2.86 -22.57 -22.72
N SER A 168 -1.79 -21.84 -23.04
CA SER A 168 -0.86 -22.18 -24.12
C SER A 168 -0.15 -23.51 -23.87
N GLU A 169 0.28 -23.77 -22.63
CA GLU A 169 0.88 -25.03 -22.22
C GLU A 169 -0.13 -26.19 -22.26
N LEU A 170 -1.37 -25.97 -21.81
CA LEU A 170 -2.45 -26.95 -21.87
C LEU A 170 -2.79 -27.30 -23.34
N ALA A 171 -2.86 -26.30 -24.21
CA ALA A 171 -3.10 -26.48 -25.65
C ALA A 171 -1.96 -27.27 -26.33
N LYS A 172 -0.70 -27.04 -25.93
CA LYS A 172 0.44 -27.87 -26.38
C LYS A 172 0.29 -29.32 -25.92
N LYS A 173 0.02 -29.57 -24.64
CA LYS A 173 -0.21 -30.92 -24.08
C LYS A 173 -1.40 -31.64 -24.73
N GLN A 174 -2.46 -30.90 -25.09
CA GLN A 174 -3.59 -31.43 -25.87
C GLN A 174 -3.20 -31.77 -27.32
N ALA A 175 -2.41 -30.91 -27.98
CA ALA A 175 -1.91 -31.17 -29.33
C ALA A 175 -0.92 -32.34 -29.39
N GLU A 176 -0.12 -32.55 -28.34
CA GLU A 176 0.78 -33.69 -28.19
C GLU A 176 0.00 -34.99 -27.96
N ARG A 177 -0.97 -35.00 -27.04
CA ARG A 177 -1.90 -36.13 -26.88
C ARG A 177 -2.67 -36.45 -28.17
N LEU A 178 -3.07 -35.44 -28.94
CA LEU A 178 -3.71 -35.65 -30.25
C LEU A 178 -2.77 -36.24 -31.31
N LYS A 179 -1.46 -36.03 -31.23
CA LYS A 179 -0.47 -36.74 -32.06
C LYS A 179 -0.24 -38.17 -31.57
N GLU A 180 -0.16 -38.37 -30.26
CA GLU A 180 0.05 -39.67 -29.63
C GLU A 180 -1.12 -40.62 -29.93
N VAL A 181 -2.36 -40.19 -29.67
CA VAL A 181 -3.60 -40.92 -29.99
C VAL A 181 -3.72 -41.18 -31.50
N LYS A 182 -3.32 -40.24 -32.38
CA LYS A 182 -3.25 -40.52 -33.82
C LYS A 182 -2.24 -41.63 -34.14
N SER A 183 -1.05 -41.61 -33.54
CA SER A 183 -0.06 -42.67 -33.75
C SER A 183 -0.53 -44.04 -33.25
N GLU A 184 -1.38 -44.09 -32.21
CA GLU A 184 -2.02 -45.33 -31.76
C GLU A 184 -3.15 -45.77 -32.69
N PHE A 185 -3.96 -44.82 -33.17
CA PHE A 185 -5.00 -45.09 -34.16
C PHE A 185 -4.41 -45.62 -35.48
N ASP A 186 -3.31 -45.04 -35.97
CA ASP A 186 -2.59 -45.49 -37.16
C ASP A 186 -1.98 -46.89 -36.96
N LYS A 187 -1.43 -47.20 -35.76
CA LYS A 187 -0.99 -48.56 -35.41
C LYS A 187 -2.17 -49.53 -35.45
N VAL A 188 -3.30 -49.17 -34.84
CA VAL A 188 -4.53 -49.99 -34.81
C VAL A 188 -5.04 -50.24 -36.23
N LEU A 189 -5.17 -49.21 -37.07
CA LEU A 189 -5.53 -49.33 -38.49
C LEU A 189 -4.59 -50.30 -39.22
N SER A 190 -3.27 -50.13 -39.09
CA SER A 190 -2.30 -51.02 -39.73
C SER A 190 -2.36 -52.47 -39.20
N SER A 191 -2.99 -52.70 -38.05
CA SER A 191 -3.22 -54.02 -37.47
C SER A 191 -4.53 -54.64 -37.96
N THR A 192 -5.61 -53.86 -38.05
CA THR A 192 -6.89 -54.32 -38.61
C THR A 192 -6.80 -54.56 -40.11
N GLU A 193 -6.03 -53.76 -40.87
CA GLU A 193 -5.70 -54.04 -42.27
C GLU A 193 -5.00 -55.39 -42.44
N LYS A 194 -4.03 -55.72 -41.57
CA LYS A 194 -3.32 -57.02 -41.59
C LYS A 194 -4.21 -58.19 -41.16
N ILE A 195 -5.23 -57.95 -40.33
CA ILE A 195 -6.23 -58.95 -39.95
C ILE A 195 -7.21 -59.16 -41.12
N LEU A 196 -7.67 -58.08 -41.76
CA LEU A 196 -8.55 -58.10 -42.94
C LEU A 196 -7.90 -58.81 -44.13
N ALA A 197 -6.63 -58.52 -44.42
CA ALA A 197 -5.87 -59.22 -45.46
C ALA A 197 -5.83 -60.74 -45.19
N LYS A 198 -5.44 -61.16 -43.98
CA LYS A 198 -5.45 -62.57 -43.57
C LYS A 198 -6.84 -63.22 -43.63
N GLN A 199 -7.90 -62.47 -43.34
CA GLN A 199 -9.28 -62.96 -43.47
C GLN A 199 -9.70 -63.09 -44.93
N GLN A 200 -9.24 -62.20 -45.83
CA GLN A 200 -9.47 -62.32 -47.27
C GLN A 200 -8.70 -63.50 -47.87
N ASP A 201 -7.43 -63.71 -47.47
CA ASP A 201 -6.61 -64.86 -47.88
C ASP A 201 -7.29 -66.17 -47.45
N ALA A 202 -7.68 -66.30 -46.17
CA ALA A 202 -8.36 -67.48 -45.64
C ALA A 202 -9.76 -67.71 -46.26
N LEU A 203 -10.47 -66.65 -46.66
CA LEU A 203 -11.73 -66.77 -47.39
C LEU A 203 -11.49 -67.33 -48.81
N ALA A 204 -10.46 -66.83 -49.49
CA ALA A 204 -10.08 -67.30 -50.84
C ALA A 204 -9.62 -68.76 -50.83
N GLU A 205 -8.84 -69.17 -49.82
CA GLU A 205 -8.49 -70.59 -49.60
C GLU A 205 -9.75 -71.44 -49.38
N SER A 206 -10.69 -71.00 -48.54
CA SER A 206 -11.94 -71.73 -48.28
C SER A 206 -12.86 -71.83 -49.50
N GLU A 207 -12.94 -70.80 -50.34
CA GLU A 207 -13.67 -70.85 -51.60
C GLU A 207 -13.00 -71.77 -52.62
N GLN A 208 -11.66 -71.80 -52.67
CA GLN A 208 -10.89 -72.70 -53.52
C GLN A 208 -11.05 -74.17 -53.08
N GLU A 209 -11.06 -74.45 -51.77
CA GLU A 209 -11.42 -75.77 -51.23
C GLU A 209 -12.85 -76.17 -51.58
N ARG A 210 -13.83 -75.26 -51.45
CA ARG A 210 -15.21 -75.50 -51.90
C ARG A 210 -15.31 -75.82 -53.39
N LEU A 211 -14.55 -75.12 -54.24
CA LEU A 211 -14.48 -75.38 -55.69
C LEU A 211 -13.88 -76.76 -55.99
N ASN A 212 -12.82 -77.15 -55.29
CA ASN A 212 -12.19 -78.47 -55.45
C ASN A 212 -13.11 -79.60 -54.96
N ALA A 213 -13.80 -79.41 -53.82
CA ALA A 213 -14.80 -80.36 -53.33
C ALA A 213 -16.02 -80.47 -54.26
N LEU A 214 -16.39 -79.41 -54.97
CA LEU A 214 -17.46 -79.43 -56.00
C LEU A 214 -17.04 -80.23 -57.24
N LYS A 215 -15.80 -80.05 -57.72
CA LYS A 215 -15.23 -80.85 -58.82
C LYS A 215 -15.19 -82.34 -58.46
N ALA A 216 -14.65 -82.67 -57.29
CA ALA A 216 -14.59 -84.06 -56.80
C ALA A 216 -15.98 -84.72 -56.71
N LYS A 217 -17.02 -83.97 -56.29
CA LYS A 217 -18.41 -84.45 -56.31
C LYS A 217 -18.93 -84.68 -57.73
N GLN A 218 -18.67 -83.80 -58.69
CA GLN A 218 -19.04 -84.01 -60.10
C GLN A 218 -18.34 -85.22 -60.73
N GLU A 219 -17.07 -85.47 -60.37
CA GLU A 219 -16.33 -86.63 -60.86
C GLU A 219 -16.86 -87.93 -60.27
N ALA A 220 -17.10 -87.98 -58.96
CA ALA A 220 -17.75 -89.13 -58.30
C ALA A 220 -19.17 -89.40 -58.84
N GLU A 221 -19.93 -88.36 -59.17
CA GLU A 221 -21.26 -88.51 -59.78
C GLU A 221 -21.20 -89.04 -61.22
N ARG A 222 -20.23 -88.58 -62.02
CA ARG A 222 -19.94 -89.14 -63.36
C ARG A 222 -19.48 -90.60 -63.30
N GLU A 223 -18.67 -90.96 -62.31
CA GLU A 223 -18.24 -92.34 -62.11
C GLU A 223 -19.41 -93.23 -61.69
N LYS A 224 -20.28 -92.75 -60.79
CA LYS A 224 -21.52 -93.43 -60.41
C LYS A 224 -22.47 -93.62 -61.60
N GLN A 225 -22.55 -92.65 -62.52
CA GLN A 225 -23.28 -92.79 -63.78
C GLN A 225 -22.66 -93.83 -64.73
N ARG A 226 -21.32 -93.94 -64.80
CA ARG A 226 -20.63 -95.00 -65.55
C ARG A 226 -20.92 -96.39 -64.96
N GLN A 227 -20.87 -96.54 -63.63
CA GLN A 227 -21.22 -97.80 -62.97
C GLN A 227 -22.70 -98.19 -63.22
N LEU A 228 -23.62 -97.22 -63.20
CA LEU A 228 -25.03 -97.44 -63.57
C LEU A 228 -25.23 -97.85 -65.04
N ALA A 229 -24.38 -97.39 -65.96
CA ALA A 229 -24.41 -97.83 -67.36
C ALA A 229 -23.89 -99.28 -67.52
N ILE A 230 -22.83 -99.65 -66.82
CA ILE A 230 -22.29 -101.02 -66.79
C ILE A 230 -23.31 -101.98 -66.18
N ALA A 231 -23.91 -101.63 -65.04
CA ALA A 231 -24.93 -102.45 -64.38
C ALA A 231 -26.16 -102.70 -65.27
N LYS A 232 -26.58 -101.72 -66.08
CA LYS A 232 -27.67 -101.91 -67.06
C LYS A 232 -27.30 -102.88 -68.18
N LEU A 233 -26.06 -102.88 -68.66
CA LEU A 233 -25.58 -103.85 -69.65
C LEU A 233 -25.54 -105.27 -69.08
N GLU A 234 -25.03 -105.46 -67.85
CA GLU A 234 -25.07 -106.76 -67.17
C GLU A 234 -26.50 -107.28 -66.96
N GLN A 235 -27.44 -106.39 -66.63
CA GLN A 235 -28.84 -106.75 -66.40
C GLN A 235 -29.50 -107.26 -67.70
N GLN A 236 -29.17 -106.67 -68.85
CA GLN A 236 -29.65 -107.14 -70.17
C GLN A 236 -29.06 -108.49 -70.59
N VAL A 237 -27.83 -108.82 -70.18
CA VAL A 237 -27.25 -110.16 -70.41
C VAL A 237 -27.96 -111.22 -69.56
N LYS A 238 -28.14 -110.95 -68.25
CA LYS A 238 -28.81 -111.87 -67.31
C LYS A 238 -30.28 -112.12 -67.67
N GLU A 239 -30.96 -111.15 -68.28
CA GLU A 239 -32.35 -111.31 -68.78
C GLU A 239 -32.46 -112.18 -70.05
N GLN A 240 -31.35 -112.41 -70.78
CA GLN A 240 -31.30 -113.43 -71.84
C GLN A 240 -31.03 -114.83 -71.24
N GLU A 241 -30.07 -114.96 -70.31
CA GLU A 241 -29.75 -116.25 -69.67
C GLU A 241 -30.94 -116.85 -68.91
N LEU A 242 -31.73 -116.02 -68.23
CA LEU A 242 -32.94 -116.45 -67.50
C LEU A 242 -34.06 -117.01 -68.41
N LYS A 243 -34.05 -116.74 -69.72
CA LYS A 243 -35.00 -117.33 -70.67
C LYS A 243 -34.65 -118.77 -71.04
N GLU A 244 -33.39 -119.18 -70.84
CA GLU A 244 -32.93 -120.54 -71.08
C GLU A 244 -33.19 -121.45 -69.87
N GLN A 245 -32.89 -120.95 -68.65
CA GLN A 245 -32.99 -121.74 -67.40
C GLN A 245 -34.43 -122.00 -66.94
N ALA A 246 -35.37 -121.09 -67.20
CA ALA A 246 -36.78 -121.22 -66.83
C ALA A 246 -37.50 -122.44 -67.46
N ARG A 247 -36.83 -123.16 -68.39
CA ARG A 247 -37.35 -124.35 -69.07
C ARG A 247 -37.00 -125.67 -68.38
N GLN A 248 -36.17 -125.69 -67.33
CA GLN A 248 -35.67 -126.93 -66.72
C GLN A 248 -36.11 -127.18 -65.26
N GLU A 249 -36.49 -126.16 -64.48
CA GLU A 249 -36.94 -126.37 -63.08
C GLU A 249 -38.42 -126.77 -62.93
N ALA A 250 -39.19 -126.82 -64.03
CA ALA A 250 -40.62 -127.11 -64.01
C ALA A 250 -41.01 -128.52 -63.50
N GLU A 251 -40.05 -129.44 -63.32
CA GLU A 251 -40.32 -130.85 -63.03
C GLU A 251 -39.82 -131.36 -61.66
N ARG A 252 -39.08 -130.56 -60.86
CA ARG A 252 -38.43 -131.06 -59.63
C ARG A 252 -39.10 -130.72 -58.28
N VAL A 253 -40.36 -131.15 -58.18
CA VAL A 253 -41.00 -131.70 -56.95
C VAL A 253 -41.04 -130.79 -55.71
N LYS A 254 -42.19 -130.25 -55.28
CA LYS A 254 -43.41 -130.96 -54.84
C LYS A 254 -43.21 -131.83 -53.56
N ARG A 255 -42.38 -131.38 -52.62
CA ARG A 255 -42.33 -131.65 -51.16
C ARG A 255 -41.42 -130.54 -50.56
N GLU A 256 -41.62 -130.02 -49.36
CA GLU A 256 -42.46 -130.46 -48.24
C GLU A 256 -42.95 -129.27 -47.39
N LYS A 257 -44.17 -129.39 -46.85
CA LYS A 257 -44.65 -128.94 -45.53
C LYS A 257 -44.36 -127.49 -45.06
N GLU A 258 -45.39 -126.63 -44.98
CA GLU A 258 -46.37 -126.50 -43.87
C GLU A 258 -45.87 -125.64 -42.69
N LEU A 259 -46.61 -124.55 -42.43
CA LEU A 259 -47.27 -124.15 -41.17
C LEU A 259 -46.54 -124.33 -39.80
N ALA A 260 -46.71 -123.45 -38.82
CA ALA A 260 -47.37 -122.12 -38.77
C ALA A 260 -47.01 -121.37 -37.46
N LEU A 261 -47.51 -120.14 -37.36
CA LEU A 261 -47.37 -119.25 -36.20
C LEU A 261 -47.88 -119.84 -34.87
N ALA A 262 -47.05 -119.64 -33.83
CA ALA A 262 -47.37 -119.09 -32.50
C ALA A 262 -48.68 -119.44 -31.77
N LYS A 263 -48.53 -119.81 -30.48
CA LYS A 263 -49.20 -119.12 -29.35
C LYS A 263 -48.65 -119.53 -27.97
N ALA A 264 -49.15 -118.85 -26.94
CA ALA A 264 -49.11 -119.20 -25.51
C ALA A 264 -47.81 -118.95 -24.72
N GLU A 265 -47.51 -117.68 -24.46
CA GLU A 265 -47.27 -117.29 -23.06
C GLU A 265 -48.52 -117.59 -22.23
N GLN A 266 -48.41 -118.23 -21.05
CA GLN A 266 -49.25 -117.91 -19.88
C GLN A 266 -48.72 -118.51 -18.55
N GLU A 267 -48.42 -119.82 -18.51
CA GLU A 267 -48.42 -120.58 -17.23
C GLU A 267 -47.06 -120.71 -16.51
N ARG A 268 -45.97 -120.19 -17.10
CA ARG A 268 -44.60 -120.13 -16.53
C ARG A 268 -44.44 -119.57 -15.11
N ARG A 269 -45.36 -118.69 -14.67
CA ARG A 269 -45.11 -117.69 -13.61
C ARG A 269 -45.33 -118.16 -12.16
N GLU A 270 -46.07 -119.23 -11.92
CA GLU A 270 -46.59 -119.50 -10.56
C GLU A 270 -45.68 -120.33 -9.66
N ALA A 271 -44.67 -121.00 -10.23
CA ALA A 271 -43.83 -121.97 -9.50
C ALA A 271 -42.71 -121.38 -8.61
N LEU A 272 -42.43 -120.08 -8.69
CA LEU A 272 -41.25 -119.46 -8.03
C LEU A 272 -41.56 -118.71 -6.72
N ALA A 273 -42.83 -118.40 -6.43
CA ALA A 273 -43.19 -117.43 -5.41
C ALA A 273 -42.99 -117.90 -3.95
N GLN A 274 -43.06 -119.21 -3.67
CA GLN A 274 -43.16 -119.72 -2.30
C GLN A 274 -41.81 -119.93 -1.59
N GLN A 275 -40.68 -119.99 -2.32
CA GLN A 275 -39.39 -120.37 -1.71
C GLN A 275 -38.52 -119.19 -1.26
N GLN A 276 -38.88 -117.94 -1.59
CA GLN A 276 -38.10 -116.75 -1.24
C GLN A 276 -38.55 -116.08 0.07
N ALA A 277 -39.85 -116.16 0.40
CA ALA A 277 -40.46 -115.39 1.50
C ALA A 277 -39.93 -115.72 2.91
N GLU A 278 -39.40 -116.93 3.13
CA GLU A 278 -38.95 -117.38 4.45
C GLU A 278 -37.51 -116.95 4.78
N LEU A 279 -36.68 -116.66 3.76
CA LEU A 279 -35.28 -116.28 3.95
C LEU A 279 -35.09 -114.77 4.29
N GLU A 280 -35.96 -113.90 3.77
CA GLU A 280 -35.86 -112.45 3.98
C GLU A 280 -36.20 -112.04 5.41
N LYS A 281 -37.11 -112.78 6.07
CA LYS A 281 -37.70 -112.41 7.36
C LYS A 281 -36.70 -112.39 8.51
N GLN A 282 -35.64 -113.21 8.46
CA GLN A 282 -34.56 -113.20 9.45
C GLN A 282 -33.55 -112.08 9.18
N ARG A 283 -33.18 -111.85 7.91
CA ARG A 283 -32.18 -110.81 7.54
C ARG A 283 -32.62 -109.39 7.90
N HIS A 284 -33.90 -109.07 7.79
CA HIS A 284 -34.36 -107.69 8.02
C HIS A 284 -34.29 -107.22 9.48
N GLN A 285 -34.39 -108.11 10.46
CA GLN A 285 -34.40 -107.70 11.88
C GLN A 285 -33.01 -107.33 12.41
N GLU A 286 -31.96 -108.04 11.99
CA GLU A 286 -30.58 -107.80 12.44
C GLU A 286 -29.93 -106.60 11.73
N VAL A 287 -30.18 -106.46 10.42
CA VAL A 287 -29.72 -105.31 9.62
C VAL A 287 -30.40 -104.00 10.06
N ALA A 288 -31.69 -104.02 10.41
CA ALA A 288 -32.38 -102.81 10.88
C ALA A 288 -31.75 -102.23 12.16
N LYS A 289 -31.39 -103.09 13.12
CA LYS A 289 -30.88 -102.67 14.43
C LYS A 289 -29.47 -102.06 14.32
N THR A 290 -28.56 -102.77 13.65
CA THR A 290 -27.18 -102.31 13.39
C THR A 290 -27.13 -101.04 12.54
N THR A 291 -28.03 -100.89 11.56
CA THR A 291 -28.16 -99.67 10.75
C THR A 291 -28.62 -98.46 11.58
N GLN A 292 -29.39 -98.68 12.66
CA GLN A 292 -29.89 -97.59 13.50
C GLN A 292 -28.83 -97.10 14.50
N GLU A 293 -28.08 -98.03 15.11
CA GLU A 293 -26.97 -97.72 16.03
C GLU A 293 -25.82 -96.98 15.32
N LEU A 294 -25.43 -97.44 14.12
CA LEU A 294 -24.41 -96.77 13.30
C LEU A 294 -24.86 -95.38 12.81
N LYS A 295 -26.16 -95.18 12.51
CA LYS A 295 -26.69 -93.87 12.13
C LYS A 295 -26.63 -92.87 13.28
N GLU A 296 -26.92 -93.30 14.51
CA GLU A 296 -26.90 -92.41 15.67
C GLU A 296 -25.47 -92.01 16.05
N GLN A 297 -24.50 -92.96 16.00
CA GLN A 297 -23.08 -92.66 16.19
C GLN A 297 -22.55 -91.69 15.12
N ALA A 298 -22.81 -91.95 13.84
CA ALA A 298 -22.41 -91.06 12.75
C ALA A 298 -23.01 -89.65 12.86
N ARG A 299 -24.21 -89.53 13.45
CA ARG A 299 -24.87 -88.25 13.69
C ARG A 299 -24.21 -87.46 14.82
N GLN A 300 -23.89 -88.12 15.93
CA GLN A 300 -23.20 -87.51 17.06
C GLN A 300 -21.76 -87.08 16.69
N GLU A 301 -21.05 -87.90 15.93
CA GLU A 301 -19.70 -87.56 15.44
C GLU A 301 -19.74 -86.41 14.41
N ALA A 302 -20.68 -86.42 13.47
CA ALA A 302 -20.88 -85.31 12.54
C ALA A 302 -21.25 -83.99 13.26
N GLU A 303 -22.05 -84.05 14.33
CA GLU A 303 -22.36 -82.86 15.14
C GLU A 303 -21.14 -82.36 15.94
N ARG A 304 -20.31 -83.27 16.47
CA ARG A 304 -19.07 -82.90 17.17
C ARG A 304 -18.07 -82.23 16.22
N VAL A 305 -17.82 -82.85 15.05
CA VAL A 305 -16.96 -82.29 13.98
C VAL A 305 -17.52 -80.96 13.47
N ARG A 306 -18.84 -80.80 13.38
CA ARG A 306 -19.45 -79.50 13.03
C ARG A 306 -19.17 -78.42 14.08
N LYS A 307 -19.32 -78.71 15.37
CA LYS A 307 -19.04 -77.75 16.46
C LYS A 307 -17.55 -77.40 16.56
N GLU A 308 -16.67 -78.39 16.41
CA GLU A 308 -15.22 -78.18 16.33
C GLU A 308 -14.87 -77.28 15.12
N LYS A 309 -15.51 -77.49 13.96
CA LYS A 309 -15.31 -76.66 12.77
C LYS A 309 -15.90 -75.24 12.90
N GLU A 310 -17.06 -75.07 13.51
CA GLU A 310 -17.64 -73.74 13.80
C GLU A 310 -16.77 -72.96 14.80
N GLN A 311 -16.20 -73.62 15.82
CA GLN A 311 -15.24 -72.98 16.74
C GLN A 311 -13.89 -72.66 16.07
N ALA A 312 -13.38 -73.53 15.19
CA ALA A 312 -12.16 -73.25 14.42
C ALA A 312 -12.34 -72.09 13.44
N LEU A 313 -13.50 -72.00 12.76
CA LEU A 313 -13.86 -70.87 11.91
C LEU A 313 -13.98 -69.57 12.71
N ALA A 314 -14.66 -69.59 13.85
CA ALA A 314 -14.80 -68.39 14.69
C ALA A 314 -13.44 -67.86 15.20
N ARG A 315 -12.50 -68.75 15.56
CA ARG A 315 -11.13 -68.35 15.93
C ARG A 315 -10.35 -67.79 14.74
N ALA A 316 -10.38 -68.46 13.59
CA ALA A 316 -9.69 -67.98 12.39
C ALA A 316 -10.27 -66.64 11.89
N GLU A 317 -11.56 -66.40 12.07
CA GLU A 317 -12.21 -65.13 11.74
C GLU A 317 -11.84 -64.02 12.75
N GLN A 318 -11.78 -64.33 14.05
CA GLN A 318 -11.27 -63.40 15.07
C GLN A 318 -9.79 -63.05 14.83
N GLU A 319 -8.92 -64.04 14.61
CA GLU A 319 -7.50 -63.84 14.28
C GLU A 319 -7.33 -62.99 13.02
N ARG A 320 -8.18 -63.18 12.00
CA ARG A 320 -8.17 -62.35 10.78
C ARG A 320 -8.65 -60.92 11.03
N LEU A 321 -9.61 -60.71 11.94
CA LEU A 321 -10.08 -59.38 12.34
C LEU A 321 -9.03 -58.63 13.17
N GLU A 322 -8.35 -59.32 14.09
CA GLU A 322 -7.25 -58.75 14.89
C GLU A 322 -6.04 -58.41 13.99
N ALA A 323 -5.70 -59.28 13.03
CA ALA A 323 -4.66 -59.00 12.03
C ALA A 323 -5.04 -57.81 11.11
N LEU A 324 -6.30 -57.72 10.67
CA LEU A 324 -6.79 -56.57 9.90
C LEU A 324 -6.75 -55.26 10.71
N ALA A 325 -7.09 -55.29 12.00
CA ALA A 325 -7.02 -54.13 12.88
C ALA A 325 -5.57 -53.67 13.11
N GLN A 326 -4.63 -54.61 13.31
CA GLN A 326 -3.20 -54.29 13.38
C GLN A 326 -2.69 -53.70 12.07
N GLN A 327 -3.04 -54.30 10.93
CA GLN A 327 -2.65 -53.80 9.61
C GLN A 327 -3.23 -52.42 9.31
N GLN A 328 -4.46 -52.13 9.75
CA GLN A 328 -5.06 -50.79 9.64
C GLN A 328 -4.35 -49.78 10.53
N ALA A 329 -4.04 -50.11 11.78
CA ALA A 329 -3.30 -49.22 12.68
C ALA A 329 -1.88 -48.92 12.18
N GLU A 330 -1.19 -49.91 11.59
CA GLU A 330 0.13 -49.71 10.98
C GLU A 330 0.05 -48.83 9.72
N LEU A 331 -0.94 -49.05 8.85
CA LEU A 331 -1.23 -48.17 7.70
C LEU A 331 -1.58 -46.74 8.14
N GLU A 332 -2.27 -46.57 9.26
CA GLU A 332 -2.66 -45.27 9.79
C GLU A 332 -1.46 -44.54 10.43
N GLN A 333 -0.56 -45.26 11.12
CA GLN A 333 0.73 -44.69 11.55
C GLN A 333 1.61 -44.31 10.36
N GLN A 334 1.71 -45.17 9.33
CA GLN A 334 2.46 -44.85 8.11
C GLN A 334 1.89 -43.61 7.42
N ARG A 335 0.56 -43.51 7.30
CA ARG A 335 -0.12 -42.31 6.79
C ARG A 335 0.14 -41.07 7.64
N GLN A 336 0.12 -41.16 8.97
CA GLN A 336 0.43 -40.01 9.83
C GLN A 336 1.89 -39.57 9.68
N LEU A 337 2.84 -40.50 9.53
CA LEU A 337 4.24 -40.20 9.24
C LEU A 337 4.45 -39.61 7.84
N GLU A 338 3.73 -40.09 6.83
CA GLU A 338 3.80 -39.59 5.46
C GLU A 338 3.13 -38.22 5.31
N VAL A 339 2.00 -37.99 5.97
CA VAL A 339 1.36 -36.67 6.10
C VAL A 339 2.25 -35.70 6.88
N ALA A 340 2.93 -36.14 7.95
CA ALA A 340 3.87 -35.29 8.68
C ALA A 340 5.08 -34.90 7.83
N LYS A 341 5.68 -35.85 7.09
CA LYS A 341 6.77 -35.59 6.15
C LYS A 341 6.36 -34.66 5.02
N THR A 342 5.27 -34.97 4.31
CA THR A 342 4.78 -34.12 3.22
C THR A 342 4.36 -32.73 3.70
N ALA A 343 3.78 -32.59 4.90
CA ALA A 343 3.52 -31.27 5.50
C ALA A 343 4.81 -30.50 5.87
N GLN A 344 5.90 -31.19 6.20
CA GLN A 344 7.21 -30.58 6.45
C GLN A 344 7.91 -30.20 5.15
N GLU A 345 7.85 -31.06 4.13
CA GLU A 345 8.35 -30.80 2.77
C GLU A 345 7.59 -29.66 2.10
N LEU A 346 6.26 -29.60 2.21
CA LEU A 346 5.44 -28.49 1.72
C LEU A 346 5.73 -27.17 2.45
N LYS A 347 6.03 -27.19 3.76
CA LYS A 347 6.47 -26.00 4.50
C LYS A 347 7.83 -25.49 4.02
N GLU A 348 8.77 -26.39 3.73
CA GLU A 348 10.09 -26.01 3.22
C GLU A 348 10.03 -25.58 1.73
N GLN A 349 9.19 -26.23 0.91
CA GLN A 349 8.88 -25.77 -0.46
C GLN A 349 8.24 -24.38 -0.45
N ALA A 350 7.22 -24.14 0.37
CA ALA A 350 6.59 -22.82 0.50
C ALA A 350 7.57 -21.75 1.00
N ARG A 351 8.54 -22.12 1.85
CA ARG A 351 9.63 -21.23 2.28
C ARG A 351 10.60 -20.91 1.15
N GLN A 352 10.96 -21.91 0.33
CA GLN A 352 11.84 -21.73 -0.83
C GLN A 352 11.14 -20.97 -1.97
N GLU A 353 9.85 -21.19 -2.20
CA GLU A 353 9.03 -20.35 -3.09
C GLU A 353 8.91 -18.92 -2.56
N ALA A 354 8.67 -18.70 -1.26
CA ALA A 354 8.64 -17.36 -0.68
C ALA A 354 9.99 -16.63 -0.84
N GLU A 355 11.12 -17.33 -0.66
CA GLU A 355 12.45 -16.76 -0.87
C GLU A 355 12.76 -16.52 -2.37
N ARG A 356 12.29 -17.40 -3.25
CA ARG A 356 12.37 -17.20 -4.71
C ARG A 356 11.52 -16.02 -5.16
N VAL A 357 10.25 -15.95 -4.78
CA VAL A 357 9.35 -14.82 -5.08
C VAL A 357 9.90 -13.52 -4.51
N LYS A 358 10.59 -13.53 -3.36
CA LYS A 358 11.32 -12.36 -2.87
C LYS A 358 12.45 -11.94 -3.80
N LYS A 359 13.33 -12.88 -4.18
CA LYS A 359 14.46 -12.62 -5.12
C LYS A 359 13.99 -12.22 -6.51
N GLU A 360 12.91 -12.81 -7.00
CA GLU A 360 12.28 -12.52 -8.30
C GLU A 360 11.57 -11.15 -8.26
N LYS A 361 10.97 -10.74 -7.14
CA LYS A 361 10.47 -9.37 -6.94
C LYS A 361 11.59 -8.34 -6.81
N GLU A 362 12.68 -8.66 -6.10
CA GLU A 362 13.87 -7.79 -6.02
C GLU A 362 14.52 -7.62 -7.40
N LEU A 363 14.64 -8.69 -8.18
CA LEU A 363 15.12 -8.65 -9.57
C LEU A 363 14.17 -7.90 -10.50
N ALA A 364 12.85 -8.08 -10.37
CA ALA A 364 11.85 -7.38 -11.18
C ALA A 364 11.77 -5.89 -10.84
N LEU A 365 11.97 -5.50 -9.58
CA LEU A 365 12.11 -4.10 -9.17
C LEU A 365 13.38 -3.49 -9.75
N ALA A 366 14.53 -4.14 -9.62
CA ALA A 366 15.79 -3.67 -10.21
C ALA A 366 15.69 -3.54 -11.75
N LYS A 367 15.05 -4.50 -12.42
CA LYS A 367 14.81 -4.47 -13.87
C LYS A 367 13.85 -3.34 -14.28
N ALA A 368 12.75 -3.14 -13.55
CA ALA A 368 11.81 -2.04 -13.81
C ALA A 368 12.43 -0.65 -13.51
N GLU A 369 13.32 -0.56 -12.52
CA GLU A 369 14.09 0.66 -12.24
C GLU A 369 15.12 0.94 -13.34
N GLN A 370 15.83 -0.09 -13.83
CA GLN A 370 16.72 0.05 -14.99
C GLN A 370 15.95 0.42 -16.27
N GLU A 371 14.84 -0.26 -16.57
CA GLU A 371 13.97 0.07 -17.72
C GLU A 371 13.44 1.51 -17.64
N ARG A 372 13.13 2.00 -16.42
CA ARG A 372 12.74 3.39 -16.19
C ARG A 372 13.91 4.38 -16.39
N ILE A 373 15.12 4.02 -15.99
CA ILE A 373 16.33 4.83 -16.27
C ILE A 373 16.61 4.88 -17.78
N GLU A 374 16.51 3.74 -18.47
CA GLU A 374 16.68 3.65 -19.93
C GLU A 374 15.58 4.43 -20.67
N ALA A 375 14.32 4.35 -20.23
CA ALA A 375 13.21 5.13 -20.80
C ALA A 375 13.36 6.65 -20.55
N LEU A 376 13.87 7.07 -19.39
CA LEU A 376 14.19 8.48 -19.11
C LEU A 376 15.37 8.96 -19.96
N ALA A 377 16.40 8.13 -20.16
CA ALA A 377 17.51 8.44 -21.06
C ALA A 377 17.05 8.54 -22.53
N GLN A 378 16.14 7.66 -22.97
CA GLN A 378 15.52 7.74 -24.29
C GLN A 378 14.66 9.01 -24.44
N GLN A 379 13.84 9.37 -23.44
CA GLN A 379 13.10 10.64 -23.46
C GLN A 379 14.03 11.86 -23.51
N GLN A 380 15.14 11.85 -22.76
CA GLN A 380 16.12 12.94 -22.82
C GLN A 380 16.80 13.03 -24.19
N ALA A 381 17.25 11.90 -24.75
CA ALA A 381 17.86 11.84 -26.07
C ALA A 381 16.88 12.24 -27.19
N GLU A 382 15.60 11.85 -27.09
CA GLU A 382 14.57 12.25 -28.06
C GLU A 382 14.18 13.72 -27.91
N LEU A 383 14.16 14.28 -26.69
CA LEU A 383 13.90 15.70 -26.47
C LEU A 383 15.11 16.57 -26.88
N GLU A 384 16.34 16.09 -26.71
CA GLU A 384 17.53 16.70 -27.32
C GLU A 384 17.50 16.59 -28.85
N LYS A 385 17.09 15.46 -29.42
CA LYS A 385 16.92 15.30 -30.87
C LYS A 385 15.83 16.24 -31.40
N GLN A 386 14.70 16.38 -30.71
CA GLN A 386 13.64 17.33 -31.07
C GLN A 386 14.14 18.77 -30.98
N ARG A 387 14.94 19.13 -29.97
CA ARG A 387 15.62 20.43 -29.90
C ARG A 387 16.64 20.65 -31.02
N GLN A 388 17.44 19.66 -31.37
CA GLN A 388 18.37 19.73 -32.51
C GLN A 388 17.60 19.84 -33.83
N GLU A 389 16.47 19.15 -33.97
CA GLU A 389 15.57 19.29 -35.11
C GLU A 389 14.87 20.65 -35.15
N GLU A 390 14.45 21.24 -34.03
CA GLU A 390 13.91 22.61 -33.99
C GLU A 390 14.99 23.65 -34.27
N LEU A 391 16.21 23.49 -33.75
CA LEU A 391 17.34 24.35 -34.07
C LEU A 391 17.73 24.22 -35.54
N ALA A 392 17.74 23.01 -36.11
CA ALA A 392 17.96 22.81 -37.53
C ALA A 392 16.81 23.37 -38.38
N LYS A 393 15.54 23.19 -37.98
CA LYS A 393 14.36 23.76 -38.67
C LYS A 393 14.33 25.29 -38.58
N THR A 394 14.80 25.89 -37.48
CA THR A 394 14.87 27.36 -37.34
C THR A 394 16.10 27.95 -38.04
N GLU A 395 17.26 27.28 -38.03
CA GLU A 395 18.41 27.68 -38.85
C GLU A 395 18.11 27.50 -40.35
N GLN A 396 17.42 26.42 -40.73
CA GLN A 396 16.93 26.21 -42.09
C GLN A 396 15.87 27.25 -42.46
N ALA A 397 14.89 27.55 -41.60
CA ALA A 397 13.90 28.59 -41.86
C ALA A 397 14.54 29.98 -42.00
N LEU A 398 15.58 30.31 -41.21
CA LEU A 398 16.33 31.55 -41.37
C LEU A 398 17.14 31.59 -42.69
N LYS A 399 17.74 30.47 -43.09
CA LYS A 399 18.40 30.33 -44.40
C LYS A 399 17.41 30.41 -45.55
N GLU A 400 16.24 29.77 -45.43
CA GLU A 400 15.16 29.81 -46.41
C GLU A 400 14.50 31.18 -46.46
N GLN A 401 14.37 31.91 -45.36
CA GLN A 401 13.86 33.27 -45.34
C GLN A 401 14.84 34.25 -46.01
N ALA A 402 16.15 34.14 -45.70
CA ALA A 402 17.19 34.90 -46.38
C ALA A 402 17.30 34.55 -47.88
N GLN A 403 17.14 33.27 -48.23
CA GLN A 403 17.05 32.83 -49.63
C GLN A 403 15.76 33.32 -50.30
N GLN A 404 14.62 33.31 -49.63
CA GLN A 404 13.34 33.81 -50.18
C GLN A 404 13.37 35.32 -50.40
N GLU A 405 14.03 36.12 -49.55
CA GLU A 405 14.21 37.55 -49.84
C GLU A 405 15.14 37.78 -51.05
N ALA A 406 16.27 37.07 -51.12
CA ALA A 406 17.18 37.13 -52.27
C ALA A 406 16.55 36.59 -53.58
N GLU A 407 15.72 35.55 -53.48
CA GLU A 407 15.06 34.92 -54.61
C GLU A 407 13.79 35.67 -55.03
N LYS A 408 13.10 36.39 -54.13
CA LYS A 408 12.01 37.32 -54.48
C LYS A 408 12.54 38.49 -55.32
N LEU A 409 13.69 39.05 -54.92
CA LEU A 409 14.46 40.03 -55.71
C LEU A 409 14.93 39.49 -57.08
N LYS A 410 15.03 38.16 -57.23
CA LYS A 410 15.36 37.49 -58.51
C LYS A 410 14.12 37.18 -59.34
N LYS A 411 13.04 36.69 -58.71
CA LYS A 411 11.76 36.30 -59.32
C LYS A 411 10.97 37.49 -59.85
N GLU A 412 11.07 38.67 -59.25
CA GLU A 412 10.52 39.91 -59.85
C GLU A 412 11.21 40.28 -61.18
N LYS A 413 12.47 39.88 -61.38
CA LYS A 413 13.18 40.03 -62.66
C LYS A 413 12.87 38.93 -63.68
N GLU A 414 12.70 37.69 -63.23
CA GLU A 414 12.51 36.54 -64.12
C GLU A 414 11.03 36.32 -64.52
N ALA A 415 10.07 36.71 -63.67
CA ALA A 415 8.63 36.65 -64.00
C ALA A 415 8.23 37.60 -65.16
N ALA A 416 9.01 38.65 -65.41
CA ALA A 416 8.84 39.54 -66.56
C ALA A 416 9.24 38.88 -67.91
N LEU A 417 10.04 37.81 -67.87
CA LEU A 417 10.49 37.06 -69.06
C LEU A 417 9.67 35.79 -69.28
N ALA A 418 9.42 35.01 -68.22
CA ALA A 418 8.75 33.70 -68.33
C ALA A 418 7.33 33.77 -68.94
N LYS A 419 6.60 34.88 -68.71
CA LYS A 419 5.25 35.09 -69.27
C LYS A 419 5.23 35.15 -70.81
N ALA A 420 6.36 35.41 -71.48
CA ALA A 420 6.44 35.41 -72.94
C ALA A 420 6.67 34.02 -73.56
N GLU A 421 6.96 32.99 -72.75
CA GLU A 421 7.35 31.66 -73.25
C GLU A 421 6.26 30.59 -73.04
N GLN A 422 5.39 30.75 -72.02
CA GLN A 422 4.34 29.78 -71.71
C GLN A 422 3.21 29.74 -72.75
N ASP A 423 2.85 30.89 -73.36
CA ASP A 423 1.91 30.98 -74.49
C ASP A 423 2.32 30.11 -75.70
N ARG A 424 3.56 29.61 -75.74
CA ARG A 424 4.11 28.77 -76.82
C ARG A 424 4.01 27.26 -76.59
N LEU A 425 3.61 26.80 -75.41
CA LEU A 425 3.59 25.37 -75.05
C LEU A 425 2.19 24.74 -75.06
N ASP A 426 1.14 25.50 -74.73
CA ASP A 426 -0.25 25.00 -74.73
C ASP A 426 -0.73 24.55 -76.14
N ALA A 427 -0.02 24.94 -77.19
CA ALA A 427 -0.26 24.51 -78.57
C ALA A 427 0.18 23.04 -78.85
N LEU A 428 1.07 22.45 -78.06
CA LEU A 428 1.65 21.12 -78.34
C LEU A 428 0.91 19.96 -77.65
N ALA A 429 0.35 20.17 -76.45
CA ALA A 429 -0.28 19.11 -75.65
C ALA A 429 -1.52 18.49 -76.34
N LYS A 430 -2.13 19.18 -77.31
CA LYS A 430 -3.34 18.73 -78.01
C LYS A 430 -3.09 17.65 -79.07
N ALA A 431 -1.83 17.33 -79.39
CA ALA A 431 -1.46 16.43 -80.49
C ALA A 431 -1.16 14.97 -80.08
N GLU A 432 -1.06 14.66 -78.79
CA GLU A 432 -0.63 13.33 -78.32
C GLU A 432 -1.80 12.43 -77.87
N GLN A 433 -2.95 13.02 -77.54
CA GLN A 433 -4.17 12.32 -77.12
C GLN A 433 -4.68 11.32 -78.16
N ASP A 434 -4.63 11.68 -79.46
CA ASP A 434 -5.21 10.93 -80.57
C ASP A 434 -4.48 9.60 -80.89
N ARG A 435 -3.36 9.30 -80.21
CA ARG A 435 -2.46 8.19 -80.59
C ARG A 435 -2.68 6.87 -79.87
N LEU A 436 -3.53 6.82 -78.83
CA LEU A 436 -3.70 5.63 -77.98
C LEU A 436 -4.90 4.73 -78.39
N ASP A 437 -5.97 5.29 -78.94
CA ASP A 437 -7.18 4.53 -79.32
C ASP A 437 -6.94 3.52 -80.45
N ALA A 438 -5.84 3.66 -81.21
CA ALA A 438 -5.53 2.85 -82.38
C ALA A 438 -5.07 1.40 -82.08
N LEU A 439 -4.75 1.05 -80.83
CA LEU A 439 -4.21 -0.28 -80.49
C LEU A 439 -5.28 -1.33 -80.14
N ALA A 440 -6.49 -0.92 -79.73
CA ALA A 440 -7.50 -1.84 -79.19
C ALA A 440 -8.18 -2.76 -80.22
N GLN A 441 -8.05 -2.48 -81.53
CA GLN A 441 -8.83 -3.17 -82.57
C GLN A 441 -8.19 -4.46 -83.12
N LYS A 442 -7.00 -4.88 -82.65
CA LYS A 442 -6.19 -5.91 -83.35
C LYS A 442 -6.18 -7.32 -82.75
N GLU A 443 -6.82 -7.54 -81.60
CA GLU A 443 -6.79 -8.86 -80.93
C GLU A 443 -8.03 -9.74 -81.23
N ALA A 444 -9.10 -9.17 -81.78
CA ALA A 444 -10.39 -9.86 -81.97
C ALA A 444 -10.42 -10.89 -83.12
N GLU A 445 -9.46 -10.85 -84.06
CA GLU A 445 -9.57 -11.54 -85.36
C GLU A 445 -8.97 -12.97 -85.37
N LEU A 446 -8.25 -13.36 -84.32
CA LEU A 446 -7.46 -14.61 -84.29
C LEU A 446 -8.20 -15.85 -83.74
N GLU A 447 -9.27 -15.67 -82.96
CA GLU A 447 -9.95 -16.78 -82.27
C GLU A 447 -10.84 -17.62 -83.21
N GLN A 448 -11.42 -16.99 -84.24
CA GLN A 448 -12.58 -17.54 -84.97
C GLN A 448 -12.23 -18.69 -85.92
N GLN A 449 -11.00 -18.79 -86.43
CA GLN A 449 -10.62 -19.77 -87.46
C GLN A 449 -10.34 -21.19 -86.92
N ARG A 450 -10.41 -21.41 -85.60
CA ARG A 450 -9.92 -22.66 -84.98
C ARG A 450 -10.97 -23.76 -84.77
N GLN A 451 -12.26 -23.46 -84.92
CA GLN A 451 -13.33 -24.38 -84.47
C GLN A 451 -13.92 -25.31 -85.55
N GLU A 452 -13.96 -24.92 -86.83
CA GLU A 452 -14.72 -25.70 -87.85
C GLU A 452 -14.06 -27.04 -88.26
N ALA A 453 -12.74 -27.17 -88.12
CA ALA A 453 -11.99 -28.32 -88.66
C ALA A 453 -12.16 -29.63 -87.89
N LEU A 454 -12.57 -29.60 -86.61
CA LEU A 454 -12.61 -30.79 -85.73
C LEU A 454 -13.96 -31.52 -85.72
N ALA A 455 -15.02 -30.93 -86.29
CA ALA A 455 -16.39 -31.38 -86.05
C ALA A 455 -16.81 -32.67 -86.81
N LYS A 456 -16.18 -33.00 -87.95
CA LYS A 456 -16.72 -33.98 -88.91
C LYS A 456 -16.16 -35.41 -88.83
N THR A 457 -15.09 -35.64 -88.07
CA THR A 457 -14.50 -37.00 -87.89
C THR A 457 -14.86 -37.67 -86.57
N ALA A 458 -15.33 -36.92 -85.57
CA ALA A 458 -15.67 -37.46 -84.25
C ALA A 458 -16.99 -38.25 -84.20
N GLN A 459 -17.88 -38.07 -85.19
CA GLN A 459 -19.27 -38.51 -85.09
C GLN A 459 -19.48 -40.02 -85.35
N ALA A 460 -18.64 -40.64 -86.19
CA ALA A 460 -18.81 -42.04 -86.61
C ALA A 460 -18.28 -43.09 -85.60
N LEU A 461 -17.36 -42.71 -84.71
CA LEU A 461 -16.85 -43.61 -83.64
C LEU A 461 -17.72 -43.57 -82.37
N LYS A 462 -18.69 -42.66 -82.30
CA LYS A 462 -19.45 -42.34 -81.09
C LYS A 462 -20.52 -43.38 -80.77
N GLU A 463 -21.34 -43.76 -81.75
CA GLU A 463 -22.52 -44.62 -81.57
C GLU A 463 -22.17 -46.05 -81.12
N GLN A 464 -20.99 -46.57 -81.49
CA GLN A 464 -20.54 -47.89 -81.07
C GLN A 464 -20.01 -47.89 -79.62
N ALA A 465 -19.32 -46.82 -79.20
CA ALA A 465 -18.87 -46.66 -77.83
C ALA A 465 -20.03 -46.40 -76.85
N GLU A 466 -21.06 -45.67 -77.28
CA GLU A 466 -22.21 -45.30 -76.44
C GLU A 466 -22.99 -46.52 -75.92
N ARG A 467 -23.11 -47.60 -76.70
CA ARG A 467 -23.88 -48.80 -76.29
C ARG A 467 -23.19 -49.65 -75.21
N GLU A 468 -21.86 -49.76 -75.24
CA GLU A 468 -21.12 -50.41 -74.16
C GLU A 468 -20.99 -49.48 -72.94
N ALA A 469 -20.80 -48.18 -73.18
CA ALA A 469 -20.76 -47.17 -72.13
C ALA A 469 -22.08 -47.10 -71.35
N GLU A 470 -23.25 -47.15 -71.99
CA GLU A 470 -24.54 -47.09 -71.30
C GLU A 470 -24.77 -48.27 -70.34
N LYS A 471 -24.29 -49.47 -70.70
CA LYS A 471 -24.38 -50.66 -69.84
C LYS A 471 -23.44 -50.57 -68.64
N LEU A 472 -22.16 -50.25 -68.88
CA LEU A 472 -21.17 -50.00 -67.82
C LEU A 472 -21.55 -48.82 -66.92
N LYS A 473 -22.22 -47.80 -67.48
CA LYS A 473 -22.74 -46.65 -66.76
C LYS A 473 -23.83 -47.05 -65.78
N LYS A 474 -24.83 -47.85 -66.17
CA LYS A 474 -25.90 -48.30 -65.26
C LYS A 474 -25.37 -49.20 -64.12
N GLU A 475 -24.40 -50.06 -64.39
CA GLU A 475 -23.74 -50.86 -63.35
C GLU A 475 -22.88 -49.99 -62.42
N LYS A 476 -22.14 -49.00 -62.95
CA LYS A 476 -21.39 -48.02 -62.13
C LYS A 476 -22.29 -47.08 -61.34
N GLU A 477 -23.41 -46.62 -61.89
CA GLU A 477 -24.36 -45.74 -61.21
C GLU A 477 -25.05 -46.47 -60.05
N ALA A 478 -25.41 -47.75 -60.22
CA ALA A 478 -25.92 -48.57 -59.12
C ALA A 478 -24.85 -48.82 -58.03
N ALA A 479 -23.60 -49.10 -58.42
CA ALA A 479 -22.51 -49.30 -57.47
C ALA A 479 -22.10 -48.00 -56.74
N LEU A 480 -22.09 -46.86 -57.44
CA LEU A 480 -21.81 -45.54 -56.87
C LEU A 480 -22.93 -45.09 -55.95
N ALA A 481 -24.20 -45.21 -56.35
CA ALA A 481 -25.33 -44.87 -55.50
C ALA A 481 -25.33 -45.68 -54.20
N LYS A 482 -24.99 -46.98 -54.27
CA LYS A 482 -24.82 -47.79 -53.05
C LYS A 482 -23.62 -47.33 -52.21
N ALA A 483 -22.45 -47.13 -52.82
CA ALA A 483 -21.26 -46.68 -52.08
C ALA A 483 -21.43 -45.27 -51.47
N GLU A 484 -22.22 -44.41 -52.11
CA GLU A 484 -22.58 -43.08 -51.61
C GLU A 484 -23.61 -43.16 -50.47
N GLN A 485 -24.60 -44.04 -50.57
CA GLN A 485 -25.53 -44.38 -49.47
C GLN A 485 -24.76 -44.91 -48.25
N ASP A 486 -23.92 -45.94 -48.44
CA ASP A 486 -23.09 -46.54 -47.39
C ASP A 486 -22.14 -45.48 -46.76
N ARG A 487 -21.64 -44.52 -47.55
CA ARG A 487 -20.81 -43.40 -47.05
C ARG A 487 -21.62 -42.34 -46.30
N LEU A 488 -22.85 -42.04 -46.72
CA LEU A 488 -23.75 -41.11 -46.03
C LEU A 488 -24.18 -41.68 -44.68
N ASP A 489 -24.53 -42.96 -44.60
CA ASP A 489 -24.89 -43.63 -43.34
C ASP A 489 -23.70 -43.71 -42.38
N ALA A 490 -22.48 -43.99 -42.91
CA ALA A 490 -21.25 -43.93 -42.12
C ALA A 490 -20.92 -42.52 -41.60
N LEU A 491 -21.12 -41.48 -42.43
CA LEU A 491 -20.93 -40.08 -42.04
C LEU A 491 -21.95 -39.63 -41.00
N ALA A 492 -23.24 -39.99 -41.17
CA ALA A 492 -24.30 -39.67 -40.22
C ALA A 492 -24.01 -40.29 -38.84
N LYS A 493 -23.58 -41.56 -38.81
CA LYS A 493 -23.18 -42.23 -37.57
C LYS A 493 -21.97 -41.54 -36.92
N ALA A 494 -20.92 -41.25 -37.69
CA ALA A 494 -19.73 -40.56 -37.17
C ALA A 494 -20.03 -39.14 -36.65
N GLU A 495 -21.00 -38.43 -37.24
CA GLU A 495 -21.44 -37.11 -36.77
C GLU A 495 -22.25 -37.23 -35.48
N GLN A 496 -23.05 -38.29 -35.32
CA GLN A 496 -23.79 -38.58 -34.08
C GLN A 496 -22.85 -39.01 -32.94
N ASP A 497 -21.94 -39.96 -33.18
CA ASP A 497 -20.90 -40.38 -32.22
C ASP A 497 -20.07 -39.17 -31.74
N ARG A 498 -19.79 -38.21 -32.64
CA ARG A 498 -19.11 -36.93 -32.31
C ARG A 498 -19.97 -36.00 -31.44
N ARG A 499 -21.27 -35.91 -31.68
CA ARG A 499 -22.20 -35.08 -30.87
C ARG A 499 -22.33 -35.65 -29.46
N ASP A 500 -22.46 -36.96 -29.31
CA ASP A 500 -22.56 -37.62 -28.00
C ASP A 500 -21.24 -37.49 -27.21
N ALA A 501 -20.09 -37.59 -27.88
CA ALA A 501 -18.78 -37.34 -27.27
C ALA A 501 -18.60 -35.87 -26.82
N LEU A 502 -19.08 -34.89 -27.61
CA LEU A 502 -19.05 -33.47 -27.25
C LEU A 502 -19.97 -33.16 -26.06
N ALA A 503 -21.21 -33.64 -26.08
CA ALA A 503 -22.16 -33.45 -25.00
C ALA A 503 -21.63 -34.03 -23.66
N LYS A 504 -20.99 -35.21 -23.71
CA LYS A 504 -20.33 -35.78 -22.54
C LYS A 504 -19.16 -34.92 -22.05
N ALA A 505 -18.29 -34.45 -22.94
CA ALA A 505 -17.15 -33.60 -22.57
C ALA A 505 -17.58 -32.25 -21.98
N GLU A 506 -18.72 -31.69 -22.44
CA GLU A 506 -19.32 -30.49 -21.88
C GLU A 506 -19.92 -30.74 -20.49
N GLN A 507 -20.63 -31.85 -20.30
CA GLN A 507 -21.14 -32.28 -18.99
C GLN A 507 -20.01 -32.49 -17.97
N ASP A 508 -18.93 -33.19 -18.36
CA ASP A 508 -17.75 -33.43 -17.52
C ASP A 508 -17.04 -32.10 -17.16
N ARG A 509 -17.00 -31.13 -18.10
CA ARG A 509 -16.46 -29.79 -17.86
C ARG A 509 -17.31 -28.96 -16.89
N LEU A 510 -18.64 -29.04 -16.98
CA LEU A 510 -19.55 -28.39 -16.03
C LEU A 510 -19.41 -28.98 -14.63
N ASN A 511 -19.31 -30.31 -14.51
CA ASN A 511 -19.04 -31.00 -13.24
C ASN A 511 -17.70 -30.58 -12.61
N ALA A 512 -16.65 -30.40 -13.42
CA ALA A 512 -15.34 -29.92 -12.96
C ALA A 512 -15.40 -28.45 -12.47
N LEU A 513 -16.09 -27.56 -13.18
CA LEU A 513 -16.30 -26.17 -12.79
C LEU A 513 -17.07 -26.05 -11.46
N ALA A 514 -18.14 -26.83 -11.31
CA ALA A 514 -18.92 -26.87 -10.06
C ALA A 514 -18.07 -27.30 -8.86
N LYS A 515 -17.17 -28.29 -9.04
CA LYS A 515 -16.18 -28.67 -8.01
C LYS A 515 -15.23 -27.53 -7.67
N GLN A 516 -14.62 -26.88 -8.66
CA GLN A 516 -13.70 -25.76 -8.40
C GLN A 516 -14.39 -24.59 -7.69
N GLN A 517 -15.66 -24.31 -8.00
CA GLN A 517 -16.43 -23.28 -7.28
C GLN A 517 -16.69 -23.68 -5.82
N ALA A 518 -17.04 -24.94 -5.54
CA ALA A 518 -17.23 -25.42 -4.17
C ALA A 518 -15.92 -25.39 -3.35
N GLU A 519 -14.79 -25.77 -3.96
CA GLU A 519 -13.46 -25.69 -3.34
C GLU A 519 -13.03 -24.23 -3.08
N LEU A 520 -13.33 -23.31 -4.01
CA LEU A 520 -13.05 -21.88 -3.86
C LEU A 520 -13.87 -21.23 -2.73
N GLU A 521 -15.19 -21.49 -2.65
CA GLU A 521 -16.01 -20.95 -1.56
C GLU A 521 -15.62 -21.53 -0.20
N LYS A 522 -15.23 -22.81 -0.14
CA LYS A 522 -14.67 -23.42 1.09
C LYS A 522 -13.38 -22.72 1.52
N ALA A 523 -12.44 -22.49 0.59
CA ALA A 523 -11.19 -21.79 0.88
C ALA A 523 -11.42 -20.32 1.31
N LYS A 524 -12.41 -19.63 0.73
CA LYS A 524 -12.83 -18.28 1.18
C LYS A 524 -13.36 -18.29 2.61
N ALA A 525 -14.22 -19.26 2.95
CA ALA A 525 -14.78 -19.38 4.29
C ALA A 525 -13.69 -19.65 5.35
N GLU A 526 -12.75 -20.55 5.04
CA GLU A 526 -11.58 -20.84 5.90
C GLU A 526 -10.66 -19.62 6.06
N ALA A 527 -10.43 -18.85 5.00
CA ALA A 527 -9.64 -17.62 5.05
C ALA A 527 -10.35 -16.48 5.83
N LEU A 528 -11.68 -16.36 5.73
CA LEU A 528 -12.48 -15.43 6.52
C LEU A 528 -12.41 -15.78 8.02
N GLN A 529 -12.60 -17.06 8.36
CA GLN A 529 -12.56 -17.53 9.74
C GLN A 529 -11.17 -17.33 10.38
N ALA A 530 -10.09 -17.55 9.62
CA ALA A 530 -8.74 -17.23 10.06
C ALA A 530 -8.54 -15.72 10.28
N LYS A 531 -9.12 -14.86 9.43
CA LYS A 531 -9.08 -13.39 9.58
C LYS A 531 -9.84 -12.90 10.81
N GLU A 532 -10.97 -13.51 11.14
CA GLU A 532 -11.71 -13.20 12.37
C GLU A 532 -10.89 -13.58 13.62
N GLN A 533 -10.22 -14.74 13.61
CA GLN A 533 -9.34 -15.17 14.70
C GLN A 533 -8.12 -14.25 14.88
N GLU A 534 -7.45 -13.82 13.80
CA GLU A 534 -6.39 -12.80 13.87
C GLU A 534 -6.89 -11.48 14.49
N LEU A 535 -8.11 -11.04 14.11
CA LEU A 535 -8.68 -9.79 14.57
C LEU A 535 -9.03 -9.84 16.06
N ASP A 536 -9.58 -10.96 16.55
CA ASP A 536 -9.92 -11.13 17.97
C ASP A 536 -8.67 -11.32 18.85
N GLU A 537 -7.61 -11.97 18.36
CA GLU A 537 -6.30 -11.93 19.02
C GLU A 537 -5.74 -10.50 19.12
N GLN A 538 -5.89 -9.69 18.07
CA GLN A 538 -5.43 -8.29 18.09
C GLN A 538 -6.24 -7.44 19.07
N LYS A 539 -7.58 -7.59 19.13
CA LYS A 539 -8.42 -6.93 20.14
C LYS A 539 -8.01 -7.30 21.56
N LYS A 540 -7.73 -8.59 21.82
CA LYS A 540 -7.30 -9.06 23.15
C LYS A 540 -5.97 -8.42 23.57
N LYS A 541 -4.98 -8.39 22.68
CA LYS A 541 -3.68 -7.75 22.91
C LYS A 541 -3.81 -6.24 23.09
N LEU A 542 -4.74 -5.58 22.39
CA LEU A 542 -5.02 -4.16 22.58
C LEU A 542 -5.61 -3.88 23.96
N ALA A 543 -6.58 -4.69 24.40
CA ALA A 543 -7.20 -4.56 25.73
C ALA A 543 -6.20 -4.83 26.87
N GLU A 544 -5.30 -5.80 26.72
CA GLU A 544 -4.19 -6.05 27.65
C GLU A 544 -3.27 -4.82 27.76
N VAL A 545 -2.92 -4.19 26.64
CA VAL A 545 -2.12 -2.95 26.60
C VAL A 545 -2.87 -1.75 27.17
N GLU A 546 -4.19 -1.62 26.97
CA GLU A 546 -5.00 -0.56 27.59
C GLU A 546 -5.09 -0.73 29.12
N GLU A 547 -5.18 -1.98 29.62
CA GLU A 547 -5.14 -2.27 31.07
C GLU A 547 -3.77 -1.96 31.68
N GLU A 548 -2.66 -2.33 31.01
CA GLU A 548 -1.29 -1.97 31.42
C GLU A 548 -1.02 -0.45 31.38
N LEU A 549 -1.58 0.28 30.41
CA LEU A 549 -1.39 1.73 30.29
C LEU A 549 -2.26 2.55 31.26
N GLY A 550 -3.40 2.03 31.71
CA GLY A 550 -4.33 2.72 32.59
C GLY A 550 -3.70 3.37 33.84
N PRO A 551 -2.82 2.69 34.60
CA PRO A 551 -2.07 3.27 35.71
C PRO A 551 -1.16 4.44 35.29
N HIS A 552 -0.45 4.33 34.16
CA HIS A 552 0.45 5.38 33.67
C HIS A 552 -0.31 6.64 33.23
N VAL A 553 -1.48 6.49 32.58
CA VAL A 553 -2.34 7.62 32.20
C VAL A 553 -2.82 8.37 33.44
N LYS A 554 -3.33 7.65 34.45
CA LYS A 554 -3.78 8.24 35.73
C LYS A 554 -2.66 8.96 36.47
N ALA A 555 -1.45 8.41 36.47
CA ALA A 555 -0.28 9.08 37.03
C ALA A 555 0.09 10.36 36.25
N LEU A 556 0.03 10.36 34.91
CA LEU A 556 0.27 11.57 34.12
C LEU A 556 -0.81 12.65 34.34
N GLU A 557 -2.07 12.28 34.58
CA GLU A 557 -3.13 13.21 34.99
C GLU A 557 -2.91 13.76 36.40
N ALA A 558 -2.56 12.91 37.37
CA ALA A 558 -2.17 13.32 38.71
C ALA A 558 -0.99 14.31 38.68
N LYS A 559 0.01 14.06 37.83
CA LYS A 559 1.15 14.96 37.61
C LYS A 559 0.73 16.35 37.12
N LYS A 560 -0.19 16.41 36.14
CA LYS A 560 -0.73 17.68 35.63
C LYS A 560 -1.47 18.45 36.73
N LYS A 561 -2.40 17.80 37.44
CA LYS A 561 -3.15 18.39 38.57
C LYS A 561 -2.20 18.98 39.63
N ILE A 562 -1.18 18.23 40.05
CA ILE A 562 -0.18 18.70 41.02
C ILE A 562 0.63 19.89 40.46
N VAL A 563 1.03 19.87 39.19
CA VAL A 563 1.72 21.00 38.54
C VAL A 563 0.85 22.26 38.48
N GLU A 564 -0.45 22.11 38.25
CA GLU A 564 -1.42 23.21 38.22
C GLU A 564 -1.66 23.79 39.62
N GLU A 565 -1.86 22.95 40.64
CA GLU A 565 -1.97 23.39 42.04
C GLU A 565 -0.67 24.00 42.59
N LEU A 566 0.50 23.53 42.13
CA LEU A 566 1.78 24.16 42.40
C LEU A 566 1.82 25.58 41.80
N LYS A 567 1.49 25.75 40.51
CA LYS A 567 1.45 27.08 39.87
C LYS A 567 0.50 28.03 40.59
N GLU A 568 -0.72 27.60 40.90
CA GLU A 568 -1.73 28.42 41.57
C GLU A 568 -1.30 28.82 42.99
N ASN A 569 -0.76 27.89 43.79
CA ASN A 569 -0.28 28.21 45.14
C ASN A 569 0.96 29.13 45.14
N PHE A 570 1.80 29.07 44.11
CA PHE A 570 3.06 29.83 44.01
C PHE A 570 3.01 31.09 43.11
N LYS A 571 1.90 31.39 42.42
CA LYS A 571 1.79 32.56 41.49
C LYS A 571 2.12 33.95 42.04
N ASN A 572 2.16 34.10 43.37
CA ASN A 572 2.54 35.36 44.04
C ASN A 572 4.05 35.45 44.33
N PHE A 573 4.85 34.45 43.96
CA PHE A 573 6.31 34.48 43.99
C PHE A 573 6.85 34.70 42.58
N ASP A 574 7.98 35.40 42.47
CA ASP A 574 8.73 35.49 41.22
C ASP A 574 9.68 34.30 41.02
N ASP A 575 10.08 34.13 39.76
CA ASP A 575 10.98 33.08 39.26
C ASP A 575 12.41 33.14 39.84
N SER A 576 12.77 34.19 40.59
CA SER A 576 14.05 34.33 41.31
C SER A 576 13.99 33.82 42.76
N ALA A 577 12.79 33.59 43.31
CA ALA A 577 12.57 32.94 44.59
C ALA A 577 12.08 31.49 44.42
N VAL A 578 11.05 31.27 43.60
CA VAL A 578 10.42 29.95 43.38
C VAL A 578 10.17 29.71 41.89
N LYS A 579 10.78 28.67 41.33
CA LYS A 579 10.66 28.32 39.92
C LYS A 579 10.13 26.90 39.73
N ILE A 580 9.03 26.75 38.97
CA ILE A 580 8.32 25.48 38.79
C ILE A 580 8.53 24.94 37.36
N ASP A 581 9.05 23.73 37.25
CA ASP A 581 9.11 23.01 35.98
C ASP A 581 7.70 22.52 35.59
N SER A 582 7.15 23.12 34.53
CA SER A 582 5.81 22.80 34.02
C SER A 582 5.66 21.39 33.43
N LYS A 583 6.76 20.65 33.21
CA LYS A 583 6.75 19.27 32.70
C LYS A 583 7.04 18.25 33.80
N THR A 584 7.97 18.57 34.71
CA THR A 584 8.42 17.60 35.74
C THR A 584 7.85 17.84 37.14
N GLY A 585 7.23 19.00 37.42
CA GLY A 585 6.70 19.33 38.74
C GLY A 585 7.77 19.61 39.81
N LYS A 586 9.04 19.70 39.40
CA LYS A 586 10.14 20.11 40.28
C LYS A 586 10.00 21.59 40.64
N VAL A 587 10.10 21.88 41.93
CA VAL A 587 10.08 23.24 42.47
C VAL A 587 11.49 23.60 42.92
N LYS A 588 12.14 24.53 42.22
CA LYS A 588 13.42 25.11 42.66
C LYS A 588 13.15 26.28 43.59
N LEU A 589 13.69 26.20 44.80
CA LEU A 589 13.77 27.27 45.79
C LEU A 589 15.19 27.85 45.71
N HIS A 590 15.33 29.00 45.06
CA HIS A 590 16.63 29.63 44.82
C HIS A 590 17.12 30.35 46.09
N PHE A 591 18.41 30.29 46.38
CA PHE A 591 18.96 30.93 47.58
C PHE A 591 19.31 32.40 47.31
N GLN A 592 18.58 33.29 47.96
CA GLN A 592 18.94 34.71 48.04
C GLN A 592 20.19 34.90 48.92
N GLU A 593 20.81 36.08 48.85
CA GLU A 593 22.16 36.31 49.40
C GLU A 593 22.30 36.05 50.91
N SER A 594 21.20 36.15 51.67
CA SER A 594 21.18 35.91 53.12
C SER A 594 20.89 34.47 53.52
N TYR A 595 20.37 33.60 52.64
CA TYR A 595 19.72 32.33 53.04
C TYR A 595 20.70 31.29 53.64
N PHE A 596 21.98 31.36 53.25
CA PHE A 596 23.07 30.64 53.88
C PHE A 596 24.34 31.49 53.92
N ALA A 597 24.99 31.56 55.09
CA ALA A 597 26.34 32.13 55.17
C ALA A 597 27.31 31.38 54.21
N ARG A 598 28.28 32.10 53.63
CA ARG A 598 29.21 31.57 52.63
C ARG A 598 29.94 30.31 53.14
N GLY A 599 29.78 29.19 52.44
CA GLY A 599 30.36 27.89 52.83
C GLY A 599 29.64 27.17 53.99
N SER A 600 28.53 27.72 54.49
CA SER A 600 27.73 27.18 55.59
C SER A 600 26.50 26.40 55.11
N PHE A 601 26.00 25.56 56.00
CA PHE A 601 24.72 24.86 55.94
C PHE A 601 23.77 25.28 57.08
N LYS A 602 24.15 26.25 57.92
CA LYS A 602 23.21 26.87 58.87
C LYS A 602 22.28 27.80 58.11
N LEU A 603 20.97 27.55 58.22
CA LEU A 603 19.90 28.45 57.77
C LEU A 603 20.03 29.81 58.46
N SER A 604 19.71 30.89 57.75
CA SER A 604 19.41 32.20 58.34
C SER A 604 17.95 32.34 58.69
N ASP A 605 17.62 33.36 59.48
CA ASP A 605 16.26 33.64 59.93
C ASP A 605 15.34 33.97 58.74
N ASP A 606 15.82 34.74 57.75
CA ASP A 606 15.13 34.99 56.47
C ASP A 606 14.72 33.69 55.75
N MET A 607 15.60 32.68 55.72
CA MET A 607 15.34 31.40 55.08
C MET A 607 14.36 30.55 55.90
N MET A 608 14.42 30.63 57.24
CA MET A 608 13.44 29.98 58.11
C MET A 608 12.04 30.56 57.88
N ASP A 609 11.90 31.88 57.78
CA ASP A 609 10.61 32.53 57.53
C ASP A 609 10.11 32.33 56.10
N PHE A 610 10.99 32.29 55.10
CA PHE A 610 10.64 31.89 53.73
C PHE A 610 10.09 30.46 53.68
N LEU A 611 10.73 29.51 54.37
CA LEU A 611 10.28 28.11 54.44
C LEU A 611 8.91 27.97 55.12
N LYS A 612 8.65 28.72 56.21
CA LYS A 612 7.32 28.74 56.88
C LYS A 612 6.18 29.14 55.94
N ILE A 613 6.44 29.94 54.90
CA ILE A 613 5.44 30.34 53.89
C ILE A 613 5.39 29.34 52.73
N VAL A 614 6.56 28.89 52.25
CA VAL A 614 6.68 28.05 51.04
C VAL A 614 6.24 26.61 51.28
N ILE A 615 6.62 26.00 52.40
CA ILE A 615 6.46 24.54 52.58
C ILE A 615 5.00 24.12 52.85
N PRO A 616 4.17 24.87 53.61
CA PRO A 616 2.74 24.59 53.68
C PRO A 616 2.05 24.69 52.31
N LYS A 617 2.45 25.65 51.47
CA LYS A 617 1.96 25.78 50.08
C LYS A 617 2.37 24.59 49.21
N TYR A 618 3.61 24.12 49.35
CA TYR A 618 4.07 22.92 48.67
C TYR A 618 3.29 21.68 49.13
N ALA A 619 3.20 21.44 50.44
CA ALA A 619 2.46 20.32 51.01
C ALA A 619 0.99 20.30 50.54
N LYS A 620 0.33 21.45 50.51
CA LYS A 620 -1.03 21.59 49.99
C LYS A 620 -1.14 21.26 48.50
N ALA A 621 -0.19 21.68 47.66
CA ALA A 621 -0.21 21.36 46.22
C ALA A 621 0.07 19.88 45.89
N ILE A 622 0.75 19.15 46.78
CA ILE A 622 0.98 17.71 46.61
C ILE A 622 -0.19 16.88 47.15
N TYR A 623 -0.86 17.34 48.23
CA TYR A 623 -1.78 16.52 49.01
C TYR A 623 -3.22 17.02 49.15
N GLY A 624 -3.53 18.25 48.74
CA GLY A 624 -4.89 18.80 48.77
C GLY A 624 -5.85 18.05 47.83
N ASN A 625 -5.32 17.58 46.69
CA ASN A 625 -6.02 16.76 45.72
C ASN A 625 -5.89 15.27 46.08
N GLN A 626 -6.90 14.69 46.74
CA GLN A 626 -6.81 13.30 47.24
C GLN A 626 -6.54 12.26 46.13
N ASP A 627 -7.13 12.44 44.94
CA ASP A 627 -6.91 11.56 43.79
C ASP A 627 -5.45 11.60 43.32
N ALA A 628 -4.89 12.81 43.10
CA ALA A 628 -3.51 12.94 42.65
C ALA A 628 -2.51 12.53 43.75
N ALA A 629 -2.83 12.83 45.00
CA ALA A 629 -2.06 12.48 46.20
C ALA A 629 -1.97 10.97 46.48
N ALA A 630 -2.85 10.16 45.87
CA ALA A 630 -2.79 8.70 45.93
C ALA A 630 -1.76 8.10 44.94
N HIS A 631 -1.36 8.86 43.91
CA HIS A 631 -0.33 8.45 42.95
C HIS A 631 1.09 8.86 43.36
N VAL A 632 1.25 9.73 44.36
CA VAL A 632 2.56 10.16 44.89
C VAL A 632 3.22 9.02 45.66
N GLU A 633 4.37 8.57 45.17
CA GLU A 633 5.12 7.44 45.71
C GLU A 633 6.24 7.89 46.66
N SER A 634 6.96 8.96 46.29
CA SER A 634 8.03 9.51 47.09
C SER A 634 8.26 10.99 46.83
N LEU A 635 8.72 11.71 47.84
CA LEU A 635 9.19 13.09 47.76
C LEU A 635 10.68 13.18 48.03
N LYS A 636 11.32 14.21 47.47
CA LYS A 636 12.75 14.45 47.59
C LYS A 636 13.05 15.92 47.85
N ILE A 637 13.88 16.18 48.86
CA ILE A 637 14.52 17.47 49.10
C ILE A 637 16.00 17.37 48.70
N SER A 638 16.33 18.04 47.59
CA SER A 638 17.61 17.91 46.90
C SER A 638 18.41 19.22 47.00
N GLY A 639 19.57 19.16 47.64
CA GLY A 639 20.47 20.32 47.71
C GLY A 639 21.31 20.45 46.45
N MET A 640 21.35 21.67 45.87
CA MET A 640 22.30 22.08 44.83
C MET A 640 23.38 23.03 45.39
N ALA A 641 24.49 23.13 44.66
CA ALA A 641 25.56 24.09 44.88
C ALA A 641 26.09 24.56 43.52
N SER A 642 26.52 25.82 43.44
CA SER A 642 27.18 26.34 42.24
C SER A 642 28.53 25.65 42.00
N PRO A 643 29.00 25.57 40.73
CA PRO A 643 30.35 25.15 40.39
C PRO A 643 31.38 26.22 40.73
N VAL A 644 31.52 26.48 42.03
CA VAL A 644 32.53 27.34 42.63
C VAL A 644 33.20 26.56 43.76
N TYR A 645 34.53 26.59 43.84
CA TYR A 645 35.29 25.98 44.91
C TYR A 645 36.49 26.86 45.27
N ARG A 646 36.70 27.09 46.58
CA ARG A 646 37.75 28.01 47.10
C ARG A 646 37.71 29.42 46.51
N GLY A 647 36.56 29.86 45.99
CA GLY A 647 36.39 31.18 45.39
C GLY A 647 36.79 31.28 43.92
N VAL A 648 37.02 30.16 43.21
CA VAL A 648 37.17 30.13 41.74
C VAL A 648 36.10 29.27 41.08
N TYR A 649 35.76 29.57 39.83
CA TYR A 649 34.89 28.73 39.01
C TYR A 649 35.59 27.41 38.63
N ILE A 650 34.83 26.32 38.54
CA ILE A 650 35.30 24.98 38.16
C ILE A 650 34.46 24.41 37.01
N ASP A 651 35.04 23.51 36.23
CA ASP A 651 34.30 22.74 35.24
C ASP A 651 33.53 21.60 35.92
N VAL A 652 32.25 21.48 35.60
CA VAL A 652 31.36 20.40 36.09
C VAL A 652 31.72 19.03 35.48
N HIS A 653 32.33 19.03 34.29
CA HIS A 653 32.71 17.84 33.54
C HIS A 653 34.15 17.35 33.85
N ASP A 654 35.02 18.20 34.39
CA ASP A 654 36.39 17.83 34.75
C ASP A 654 36.45 16.73 35.84
N LYS A 655 37.29 15.74 35.59
CA LYS A 655 37.53 14.57 36.44
C LYS A 655 38.93 14.57 37.09
N SER A 656 39.66 15.68 36.98
CA SER A 656 40.98 15.84 37.60
C SER A 656 40.95 15.64 39.12
N PRO A 657 42.06 15.21 39.76
CA PRO A 657 42.14 15.11 41.22
C PRO A 657 41.96 16.43 41.99
N ALA A 658 41.94 17.58 41.29
CA ALA A 658 41.59 18.88 41.86
C ALA A 658 40.07 19.10 41.84
N SER A 659 39.44 18.95 40.69
CA SER A 659 37.98 19.11 40.54
C SER A 659 37.19 18.01 41.23
N GLU A 660 37.75 16.81 41.41
CA GLU A 660 37.14 15.76 42.25
C GLU A 660 37.08 16.15 43.74
N LYS A 661 38.07 16.91 44.25
CA LYS A 661 38.01 17.46 45.62
C LYS A 661 36.92 18.54 45.72
N ALA A 662 36.74 19.33 44.67
CA ALA A 662 35.67 20.32 44.58
C ALA A 662 34.28 19.64 44.51
N ARG A 663 34.15 18.58 43.70
CA ARG A 663 32.96 17.74 43.54
C ARG A 663 32.52 17.17 44.89
N ARG A 664 33.45 16.53 45.63
CA ARG A 664 33.18 16.01 46.98
C ARG A 664 32.80 17.12 47.97
N PHE A 665 33.50 18.25 47.97
CA PHE A 665 33.18 19.37 48.87
C PHE A 665 31.76 19.91 48.64
N ASN A 666 31.42 20.24 47.39
CA ASN A 666 30.11 20.80 47.06
C ASN A 666 28.97 19.77 47.21
N MET A 667 29.23 18.48 46.98
CA MET A 667 28.28 17.39 47.29
C MET A 667 28.00 17.26 48.79
N VAL A 668 29.03 17.31 49.64
CA VAL A 668 28.86 17.27 51.11
C VAL A 668 28.18 18.54 51.62
N LEU A 669 28.50 19.71 51.06
CA LEU A 669 27.84 20.97 51.41
C LEU A 669 26.35 20.94 51.01
N SER A 670 26.02 20.47 49.81
CA SER A 670 24.64 20.40 49.34
C SER A 670 23.81 19.39 50.12
N ASN A 671 24.38 18.23 50.48
CA ASN A 671 23.75 17.26 51.39
C ASN A 671 23.43 17.89 52.76
N LYS A 672 24.40 18.57 53.37
CA LYS A 672 24.20 19.24 54.67
C LYS A 672 23.16 20.34 54.62
N ARG A 673 23.08 21.10 53.52
CA ARG A 673 22.02 22.10 53.30
C ARG A 673 20.65 21.44 53.18
N ALA A 674 20.51 20.40 52.35
CA ALA A 674 19.25 19.66 52.22
C ALA A 674 18.79 19.04 53.55
N LYS A 675 19.72 18.47 54.34
CA LYS A 675 19.43 17.99 55.70
C LYS A 675 19.00 19.13 56.63
N ALA A 676 19.67 20.28 56.61
CA ALA A 676 19.32 21.42 57.46
C ALA A 676 17.89 21.95 57.15
N LEU A 677 17.47 21.96 55.88
CA LEU A 677 16.07 22.23 55.53
C LEU A 677 15.14 21.13 56.06
N TYR A 678 15.45 19.85 55.81
CA TYR A 678 14.61 18.73 56.27
C TYR A 678 14.41 18.77 57.80
N ASP A 679 15.50 18.94 58.55
CA ASP A 679 15.49 19.03 60.01
C ASP A 679 14.57 20.17 60.47
N PHE A 680 14.72 21.37 59.90
CA PHE A 680 13.90 22.53 60.21
C PHE A 680 12.43 22.36 59.84
N ILE A 681 12.14 21.87 58.62
CA ILE A 681 10.77 21.68 58.10
C ILE A 681 9.94 20.76 58.99
N PHE A 682 10.58 19.77 59.63
CA PHE A 682 9.89 18.78 60.47
C PHE A 682 10.08 19.00 61.97
N ASP A 683 10.82 20.04 62.38
CA ASP A 683 10.87 20.56 63.74
C ASP A 683 9.56 21.29 64.07
N LYS A 684 8.81 20.79 65.06
CA LYS A 684 7.49 21.33 65.41
C LYS A 684 7.56 22.63 66.23
N GLU A 685 8.69 22.91 66.88
CA GLU A 685 8.90 24.13 67.65
C GLU A 685 9.38 25.28 66.76
N ALA A 686 10.26 24.99 65.79
CA ALA A 686 10.84 26.00 64.90
C ALA A 686 9.97 26.34 63.67
N MET A 687 9.28 25.35 63.10
CA MET A 687 8.41 25.52 61.92
C MET A 687 6.95 25.81 62.29
N GLY A 688 6.51 25.33 63.47
CA GLY A 688 5.09 25.19 63.80
C GLY A 688 4.45 23.94 63.18
N ASP A 689 3.12 23.89 63.18
CA ASP A 689 2.33 22.81 62.60
C ASP A 689 1.62 23.28 61.32
N PHE A 690 1.47 22.41 60.33
CA PHE A 690 0.85 22.77 59.04
C PHE A 690 0.15 21.59 58.37
N GLU A 691 -0.73 21.89 57.42
CA GLU A 691 -1.56 20.89 56.74
C GLU A 691 -0.70 19.83 56.01
N HIS A 692 -1.08 18.56 56.17
CA HIS A 692 -0.36 17.38 55.65
C HIS A 692 1.10 17.19 56.15
N ARG A 693 1.60 17.95 57.14
CA ARG A 693 2.99 17.90 57.63
C ARG A 693 3.51 16.48 57.89
N ASP A 694 2.73 15.62 58.53
CA ASP A 694 3.21 14.27 58.87
C ASP A 694 3.21 13.29 57.66
N LYS A 695 2.33 13.49 56.65
CA LYS A 695 2.45 12.76 55.37
C LYS A 695 3.65 13.28 54.56
N LEU A 696 3.84 14.60 54.50
CA LEU A 696 5.05 15.20 53.94
C LEU A 696 6.32 14.62 54.60
N LYS A 697 6.31 14.36 55.91
CA LYS A 697 7.44 13.77 56.62
C LYS A 697 7.70 12.30 56.28
N ALA A 698 6.65 11.51 56.08
CA ALA A 698 6.74 10.10 55.71
C ALA A 698 7.31 9.92 54.29
N ASP A 699 6.81 10.71 53.34
CA ASP A 699 7.14 10.55 51.92
C ASP A 699 8.46 11.23 51.53
N MET A 700 8.93 12.23 52.32
CA MET A 700 10.13 13.04 52.01
C MET A 700 11.45 12.37 52.39
N SER A 701 12.33 12.27 51.40
CA SER A 701 13.72 11.80 51.52
C SER A 701 14.73 12.89 51.15
N ILE A 702 15.98 12.78 51.62
CA ILE A 702 17.04 13.77 51.36
C ILE A 702 17.97 13.25 50.24
N GLU A 703 18.22 14.08 49.23
CA GLU A 703 19.18 13.80 48.16
C GLU A 703 20.20 14.94 48.01
N ALA A 704 21.36 14.63 47.43
CA ALA A 704 22.46 15.58 47.25
C ALA A 704 22.90 15.58 45.78
N LEU A 705 22.88 16.75 45.16
CA LEU A 705 23.20 16.92 43.75
C LEU A 705 24.56 17.62 43.52
N GLY A 706 25.09 18.32 44.52
CA GLY A 706 26.25 19.20 44.36
C GLY A 706 26.02 20.17 43.19
N PHE A 707 26.99 20.23 42.28
CA PHE A 707 26.88 20.94 41.00
C PHE A 707 26.61 20.02 39.79
N LEU A 708 26.23 18.75 39.99
CA LEU A 708 26.06 17.78 38.88
C LEU A 708 24.94 18.16 37.89
N HIS A 709 23.99 18.99 38.34
CA HIS A 709 22.90 19.54 37.53
C HIS A 709 22.93 21.07 37.42
N ALA A 710 24.10 21.68 37.69
CA ALA A 710 24.30 23.10 37.44
C ALA A 710 24.64 23.36 35.96
N THR A 711 24.30 24.53 35.43
CA THR A 711 24.69 24.95 34.08
C THR A 711 26.21 24.94 33.95
N PRO A 712 26.80 24.36 32.88
CA PRO A 712 28.24 24.41 32.68
C PRO A 712 28.77 25.85 32.66
N VAL A 713 29.87 26.11 33.36
CA VAL A 713 30.53 27.42 33.35
C VAL A 713 31.19 27.64 31.99
N LYS A 714 31.09 28.86 31.44
CA LYS A 714 31.76 29.24 30.19
C LYS A 714 33.27 28.96 30.25
N PRO A 715 33.91 28.46 29.18
CA PRO A 715 35.36 28.22 29.15
C PRO A 715 36.19 29.43 29.56
N GLU A 716 35.79 30.65 29.18
CA GLU A 716 36.50 31.89 29.56
C GLU A 716 36.54 32.16 31.07
N LEU A 717 35.67 31.54 31.88
CA LEU A 717 35.55 31.77 33.32
C LEU A 717 36.28 30.71 34.16
N LEU A 718 36.63 29.55 33.61
CA LEU A 718 37.20 28.44 34.36
C LEU A 718 38.51 28.84 35.06
N GLY A 719 38.61 28.57 36.36
CA GLY A 719 39.76 28.92 37.19
C GLY A 719 39.89 30.42 37.55
N LYS A 720 39.07 31.32 36.97
CA LYS A 720 39.00 32.73 37.42
C LYS A 720 38.31 32.83 38.79
N PRO A 721 38.58 33.91 39.56
CA PRO A 721 37.79 34.24 40.75
C PRO A 721 36.29 34.30 40.45
N ALA A 722 35.49 33.68 41.32
CA ALA A 722 34.03 33.67 41.21
C ALA A 722 33.44 34.96 41.78
N ASP A 723 33.25 35.94 40.91
CA ASP A 723 32.51 37.18 41.17
C ASP A 723 30.99 36.95 41.26
N CYS A 724 30.50 35.88 40.64
CA CYS A 724 29.09 35.53 40.47
C CYS A 724 28.27 36.59 39.70
N ILE A 725 28.91 37.29 38.74
CA ILE A 725 28.28 38.29 37.87
C ILE A 725 28.12 37.73 36.45
N GLU A 726 29.21 37.28 35.81
CA GLU A 726 29.15 36.69 34.46
C GLU A 726 28.52 35.28 34.43
N TYR A 727 28.36 34.66 35.61
CA TYR A 727 27.70 33.37 35.83
C TYR A 727 26.94 33.44 37.16
N ASP A 728 25.62 33.24 37.14
CA ASP A 728 24.77 33.40 38.32
C ASP A 728 24.89 32.21 39.29
N CYS A 729 25.82 32.33 40.25
CA CYS A 729 26.01 31.37 41.33
C CYS A 729 24.80 31.23 42.29
N LYS A 730 23.82 32.14 42.26
CA LYS A 730 22.63 32.14 43.14
C LYS A 730 21.55 31.26 42.52
N GLN A 731 21.33 31.39 41.21
CA GLN A 731 20.45 30.48 40.45
C GLN A 731 20.84 29.00 40.64
N GLU A 732 22.13 28.71 40.71
CA GLU A 732 22.68 27.35 40.88
C GLU A 732 22.83 26.91 42.35
N GLN A 733 22.66 27.83 43.30
CA GLN A 733 22.54 27.51 44.72
C GLN A 733 21.05 27.49 45.09
N ALA A 734 20.44 26.32 44.95
CA ALA A 734 19.03 26.11 45.20
C ALA A 734 18.78 24.85 46.06
N THR A 735 17.58 24.75 46.62
CA THR A 735 16.96 23.47 46.96
C THR A 735 15.98 23.12 45.85
N VAL A 736 15.95 21.86 45.43
CA VAL A 736 14.88 21.33 44.57
C VAL A 736 13.99 20.45 45.41
N LEU A 737 12.70 20.78 45.48
CA LEU A 737 11.66 19.87 45.94
C LEU A 737 11.13 19.12 44.71
N GLN A 738 11.16 17.79 44.74
CA GLN A 738 10.66 16.95 43.66
C GLN A 738 9.72 15.88 44.23
N PHE A 739 8.60 15.63 43.54
CA PHE A 739 7.81 14.42 43.73
C PHE A 739 8.12 13.37 42.65
N ARG A 740 7.81 12.12 42.97
CA ARG A 740 7.73 10.99 42.05
C ARG A 740 6.36 10.35 42.18
N LEU A 741 5.87 9.78 41.07
CA LEU A 741 4.62 9.05 41.04
C LEU A 741 4.89 7.56 40.82
N PHE A 742 3.93 6.71 41.19
CA PHE A 742 3.96 5.24 41.17
C PHE A 742 4.26 4.58 39.79
N SER A 743 4.59 5.35 38.76
CA SER A 743 4.78 4.88 37.38
C SER A 743 5.92 5.59 36.62
N GLU A 744 6.93 6.13 37.32
CA GLU A 744 8.15 6.76 36.77
C GLU A 744 9.46 6.07 37.19
#